data_AF-B7S3Z9-F1
#
_entry.id   AF-B7S3Z9-F1
#
_cell.length_a   1.000
_cell.length_b   1.000
_cell.length_c   1.000
_cell.angle_alpha   90.00
_cell.angle_beta   90.00
_cell.angle_gamma   90.00
#
_symmetry.space_group_name_H-M   'P 1'
#
loop_
_entity.id
_entity.type
_entity.pdbx_description
1 polymer ?
#
loop_
_entity_poly.entity_id
_entity_poly.type
_entity_poly.pdbx_seq_one_letter_code
_entity_poly.pdbx_strand_id
1 'polypeptide(L)'
;MSKTIFNGDSNDNESVFYANARDDLNASAANKERQALKHFNHFLKTYCVQIGIQIIEAATIPYHGIPCKASKKAVFEFWDLMTGAFVTYMGNHAKIGCDPEAERIKRGTAAQYCLSVRGYFNNKFRNEDPIPILHNDKQWSKLMTKLRGKYCEANQASGKSAVEGNKSSTRKDREWLATGCIWDGTAETSEFWHLLNTTYHCSGRGSEVSLIKPKDIRAVEVNKCIHQYHILQAEVQRQKDQPLQNIVIYPHCDGILEDYYFSLIYLLVMTGCNKRGGSNQVVVETPGLSLAAVFRTGWANRRCDTLWEYISDSFVLSKQAGKALSKWTHRIGDTIYGGQPPAFDDIGGYHGDPSPPSFLQDSDAGKAVATALVDGNRSKLQQFSDVLFEDDTDRRWHPRVRELLVMTLLLRYDQFLAVLRRHPDAYISDSFKSYPRFDLDKSCNYTTIRNHLFVCRVERALEKAGVDKSIFNDWCKCARSAFIERNLIAIPDLSLYGGTNKRIMLDPRFFIDHMNSIASLAQSNHHVVQQLRRQLNDMQELMTHGLNLNHRLHVDQCTLLTSVRRMETHLLGNRPETVSPSPSSNVTPFTVSMKGFTNQKSMSDVFVSFFDEDYRAGFELDKKSEAWKEDMDAPEKKRYKNLFTKIKRAIKIALMHVDEFPLIPDDPSKYKEVLRRTATVAEERIRNSLDYGDKKISIYTLVNLPDIKDREKTLKLPDDTPEEMRKFFTKKYLKIITALCSENSQ
;
A
#
# COMPACT_ATOMS: atom_id res chain seq x y z
N MET A 1 -31.21 68.74 -23.65
CA MET A 1 -29.74 68.62 -23.71
C MET A 1 -29.36 67.15 -23.49
N SER A 2 -29.53 66.32 -24.52
CA SER A 2 -29.12 64.92 -24.52
C SER A 2 -28.41 64.68 -25.84
N LYS A 3 -27.08 64.53 -25.79
CA LYS A 3 -26.23 64.25 -26.95
C LYS A 3 -25.76 62.80 -26.84
N THR A 4 -26.29 61.99 -27.73
CA THR A 4 -25.83 60.67 -28.12
C THR A 4 -24.41 60.78 -28.67
N ILE A 5 -23.46 59.99 -28.16
CA ILE A 5 -22.14 59.79 -28.76
C ILE A 5 -21.92 58.28 -28.88
N PHE A 6 -21.65 57.86 -30.12
CA PHE A 6 -21.22 56.53 -30.53
C PHE A 6 -19.88 56.18 -29.87
N ASN A 7 -19.79 55.01 -29.22
CA ASN A 7 -18.52 54.37 -28.89
C ASN A 7 -18.15 53.40 -30.01
N GLY A 8 -16.92 53.52 -30.49
CA GLY A 8 -16.35 52.70 -31.56
C GLY A 8 -15.89 51.33 -31.08
N ASP A 9 -16.05 50.36 -31.97
CA ASP A 9 -15.53 49.00 -31.87
C ASP A 9 -14.00 48.99 -31.96
N SER A 10 -13.33 48.58 -30.88
CA SER A 10 -11.95 48.08 -30.91
C SER A 10 -11.98 46.56 -30.81
N ASN A 11 -11.66 45.93 -31.94
CA ASN A 11 -11.63 44.50 -32.15
C ASN A 11 -10.30 43.94 -31.59
N ASP A 12 -10.24 43.66 -30.29
CA ASP A 12 -9.11 42.97 -29.67
C ASP A 12 -9.35 41.45 -29.69
N ASN A 13 -8.63 40.79 -30.59
CA ASN A 13 -8.47 39.33 -30.60
C ASN A 13 -7.71 38.92 -29.32
N GLU A 14 -8.45 38.58 -28.28
CA GLU A 14 -7.92 38.00 -27.05
C GLU A 14 -7.45 36.57 -27.33
N SER A 15 -6.15 36.40 -27.59
CA SER A 15 -5.53 35.09 -27.71
C SER A 15 -5.61 34.38 -26.36
N VAL A 16 -6.43 33.33 -26.28
CA VAL A 16 -6.51 32.44 -25.11
C VAL A 16 -5.19 31.69 -24.98
N PHE A 17 -4.24 32.26 -24.24
CA PHE A 17 -3.05 31.54 -23.80
C PHE A 17 -3.46 30.55 -22.71
N TYR A 18 -3.42 29.26 -23.05
CA TYR A 18 -3.56 28.19 -22.06
C TYR A 18 -2.40 28.27 -21.07
N ALA A 19 -2.70 28.60 -19.81
CA ALA A 19 -1.72 28.61 -18.73
C ALA A 19 -1.06 27.22 -18.61
N ASN A 20 0.27 27.20 -18.51
CA ASN A 20 1.00 25.94 -18.36
C ASN A 20 0.72 25.38 -16.97
N ALA A 21 0.27 24.13 -16.86
CA ALA A 21 0.02 23.48 -15.57
C ALA A 21 1.26 23.44 -14.64
N ARG A 22 2.47 23.64 -15.18
CA ARG A 22 3.70 23.85 -14.40
C ARG A 22 3.70 25.16 -13.63
N ASP A 23 3.09 26.21 -14.16
CA ASP A 23 3.00 27.52 -13.50
C ASP A 23 2.10 27.44 -12.27
N ASP A 24 0.99 26.68 -12.35
CA ASP A 24 0.13 26.38 -11.19
C ASP A 24 0.84 25.55 -10.11
N LEU A 25 1.66 24.57 -10.51
CA LEU A 25 2.48 23.77 -9.59
C LEU A 25 3.56 24.61 -8.91
N ASN A 26 4.24 25.48 -9.65
CA ASN A 26 5.27 26.39 -9.14
C ASN A 26 4.66 27.45 -8.22
N ALA A 27 3.51 28.03 -8.60
CA ALA A 27 2.74 28.94 -7.76
C ALA A 27 2.28 28.27 -6.46
N SER A 28 1.87 26.99 -6.53
CA SER A 28 1.51 26.20 -5.36
C SER A 28 2.70 25.98 -4.41
N ALA A 29 3.88 25.66 -4.95
CA ALA A 29 5.09 25.45 -4.15
C ALA A 29 5.58 26.75 -3.48
N ALA A 30 5.66 27.85 -4.25
CA ALA A 30 6.05 29.16 -3.72
C ALA A 30 5.08 29.68 -2.66
N ASN A 31 3.76 29.50 -2.87
CA ASN A 31 2.76 29.86 -1.87
C ASN A 31 2.91 29.01 -0.59
N LYS A 32 3.16 27.70 -0.71
CA LYS A 32 3.42 26.81 0.44
C LYS A 32 4.65 27.24 1.24
N GLU A 33 5.76 27.54 0.57
CA GLU A 33 6.97 28.05 1.25
C GLU A 33 6.69 29.38 1.96
N ARG A 34 6.00 30.31 1.29
CA ARG A 34 5.60 31.60 1.88
C ARG A 34 4.76 31.42 3.15
N GLN A 35 3.75 30.55 3.11
CA GLN A 35 2.93 30.26 4.30
C GLN A 35 3.74 29.60 5.41
N ALA A 36 4.63 28.66 5.07
CA ALA A 36 5.51 28.02 6.03
C ALA A 36 6.45 29.02 6.72
N LEU A 37 7.03 29.96 5.96
CA LEU A 37 7.87 31.04 6.48
C LEU A 37 7.06 32.04 7.32
N LYS A 38 5.80 32.31 6.97
CA LYS A 38 4.89 33.11 7.82
C LYS A 38 4.74 32.49 9.21
N HIS A 39 4.52 31.18 9.28
CA HIS A 39 4.45 30.45 10.54
C HIS A 39 5.77 30.47 11.31
N PHE A 40 6.88 30.29 10.60
CA PHE A 40 8.20 30.34 11.22
C PHE A 40 8.51 31.73 11.78
N ASN A 41 8.23 32.80 11.06
CA ASN A 41 8.38 34.18 11.55
C ASN A 41 7.48 34.47 12.75
N HIS A 42 6.25 33.97 12.76
CA HIS A 42 5.37 34.10 13.92
C HIS A 42 5.94 33.37 15.15
N PHE A 43 6.48 32.16 14.97
CA PHE A 43 7.22 31.44 16.02
C PHE A 43 8.44 32.23 16.52
N LEU A 44 9.24 32.81 15.61
CA LEU A 44 10.43 33.59 15.98
C LEU A 44 10.08 34.78 16.86
N LYS A 45 8.95 35.46 16.65
CA LYS A 45 8.51 36.57 17.52
C LYS A 45 8.46 36.14 18.99
N THR A 46 7.87 34.98 19.29
CA THR A 46 7.79 34.44 20.64
C THR A 46 9.15 33.90 21.11
N TYR A 47 9.85 33.16 20.26
CA TYR A 47 11.13 32.53 20.60
C TYR A 47 12.22 33.56 20.92
N CYS A 48 12.32 34.64 20.13
CA CYS A 48 13.27 35.73 20.34
C CYS A 48 13.06 36.44 21.68
N VAL A 49 11.80 36.72 22.03
CA VAL A 49 11.44 37.32 23.33
C VAL A 49 11.85 36.39 24.47
N GLN A 50 11.62 35.08 24.35
CA GLN A 50 11.98 34.11 25.39
C GLN A 50 13.49 34.02 25.65
N ILE A 51 14.32 34.21 24.62
CA ILE A 51 15.78 34.18 24.76
C ILE A 51 16.41 35.57 24.92
N GLY A 52 15.60 36.62 25.07
CA GLY A 52 16.05 37.98 25.34
C GLY A 52 16.77 38.67 24.17
N ILE A 53 16.41 38.35 22.92
CA ILE A 53 16.97 39.00 21.72
C ILE A 53 15.92 39.81 20.96
N GLN A 54 16.37 40.76 20.14
CA GLN A 54 15.50 41.49 19.22
C GLN A 54 14.78 40.51 18.27
N ILE A 55 13.50 40.81 18.00
CA ILE A 55 12.71 40.05 17.04
C ILE A 55 13.36 40.13 15.66
N ILE A 56 13.52 38.97 15.04
CA ILE A 56 14.15 38.76 13.74
C ILE A 56 13.26 37.89 12.87
N GLU A 57 13.46 37.96 11.56
CA GLU A 57 12.76 37.14 10.58
C GLU A 57 13.67 36.02 10.05
N ALA A 58 13.09 34.97 9.48
CA ALA A 58 13.81 33.85 8.87
C ALA A 58 14.89 34.31 7.87
N ALA A 59 14.55 35.35 7.11
CA ALA A 59 15.44 35.95 6.10
C ALA A 59 16.69 36.57 6.71
N THR A 60 16.65 37.03 7.97
CA THR A 60 17.78 37.69 8.63
C THR A 60 18.61 36.77 9.52
N ILE A 61 18.15 35.54 9.80
CA ILE A 61 18.94 34.56 10.58
C ILE A 61 20.22 34.16 9.81
N PRO A 62 21.44 34.48 10.31
CA PRO A 62 22.69 34.05 9.69
C PRO A 62 22.94 32.56 9.95
N TYR A 63 23.84 31.97 9.17
CA TYR A 63 24.28 30.58 9.35
C TYR A 63 24.74 30.30 10.80
N HIS A 64 25.45 31.24 11.40
CA HIS A 64 26.04 31.15 12.74
C HIS A 64 25.03 31.28 13.89
N GLY A 65 23.72 31.39 13.59
CA GLY A 65 22.66 31.50 14.59
C GLY A 65 22.59 32.87 15.27
N ILE A 66 21.66 33.01 16.23
CA ILE A 66 21.43 34.27 16.95
C ILE A 66 21.28 34.00 18.46
N PRO A 67 22.14 34.59 19.31
CA PRO A 67 23.33 35.38 18.97
C PRO A 67 24.35 34.58 18.15
N CYS A 68 25.18 35.26 17.36
CA CYS A 68 26.21 34.64 16.53
C CYS A 68 27.10 33.72 17.39
N LYS A 69 27.23 32.46 16.99
CA LYS A 69 27.99 31.45 17.73
C LYS A 69 29.39 31.29 17.12
N ALA A 70 30.40 31.38 17.97
CA ALA A 70 31.80 31.33 17.55
C ALA A 70 32.28 29.92 17.15
N SER A 71 31.64 28.85 17.64
CA SER A 71 32.05 27.47 17.38
C SER A 71 31.01 26.69 16.57
N LYS A 72 31.49 25.81 15.68
CA LYS A 72 30.63 24.94 14.86
C LYS A 72 29.68 24.08 15.70
N LYS A 73 30.15 23.61 16.87
CA LYS A 73 29.31 22.87 17.84
C LYS A 73 28.16 23.74 18.36
N ALA A 74 28.44 24.98 18.77
CA ALA A 74 27.42 25.90 19.26
C ALA A 74 26.44 26.33 18.14
N VAL A 75 26.91 26.44 16.89
CA VAL A 75 26.03 26.64 15.72
C VAL A 75 25.06 25.46 15.57
N PHE A 76 25.56 24.23 15.63
CA PHE A 76 24.72 23.03 15.51
C PHE A 76 23.71 22.88 16.65
N GLU A 77 24.13 23.15 17.89
CA GLU A 77 23.25 23.17 19.06
C GLU A 77 22.15 24.22 18.93
N PHE A 78 22.48 25.42 18.44
CA PHE A 78 21.48 26.47 18.16
C PHE A 78 20.41 25.97 17.16
N TRP A 79 20.84 25.42 16.01
CA TRP A 79 19.90 24.96 15.00
C TRP A 79 19.07 23.76 15.46
N ASP A 80 19.63 22.84 16.23
CA ASP A 80 18.90 21.70 16.80
C ASP A 80 17.80 22.17 17.77
N LEU A 81 18.15 23.07 18.70
CA LEU A 81 17.21 23.64 19.67
C LEU A 81 16.10 24.45 19.00
N MET A 82 16.46 25.36 18.09
CA MET A 82 15.50 26.21 17.39
C MET A 82 14.56 25.38 16.52
N THR A 83 15.09 24.42 15.75
CA THR A 83 14.27 23.53 14.91
C THR A 83 13.34 22.65 15.77
N GLY A 84 13.85 22.11 16.88
CA GLY A 84 13.04 21.36 17.83
C GLY A 84 11.92 22.18 18.47
N ALA A 85 12.21 23.43 18.83
CA ALA A 85 11.22 24.38 19.36
C ALA A 85 10.16 24.74 18.30
N PHE A 86 10.58 24.99 17.05
CA PHE A 86 9.65 25.24 15.95
C PHE A 86 8.73 24.03 15.68
N VAL A 87 9.27 22.81 15.64
CA VAL A 87 8.48 21.59 15.49
C VAL A 87 7.47 21.44 16.66
N THR A 88 7.86 21.83 17.87
CA THR A 88 6.97 21.83 19.04
C THR A 88 5.86 22.87 18.89
N TYR A 89 6.18 24.09 18.44
CA TYR A 89 5.19 25.12 18.08
C TYR A 89 4.21 24.63 17.03
N MET A 90 4.71 23.98 15.97
CA MET A 90 3.87 23.40 14.91
C MET A 90 2.95 22.30 15.42
N GLY A 91 3.38 21.52 16.42
CA GLY A 91 2.56 20.49 17.05
C GLY A 91 1.48 21.05 17.98
N ASN A 92 1.80 22.09 18.76
CA ASN A 92 0.96 22.51 19.88
C ASN A 92 0.16 23.79 19.62
N HIS A 93 0.73 24.76 18.89
CA HIS A 93 0.26 26.14 18.91
C HIS A 93 -0.04 26.72 17.53
N ALA A 94 0.46 26.13 16.45
CA ALA A 94 0.28 26.69 15.12
C ALA A 94 -1.18 26.62 14.65
N LYS A 95 -1.79 27.79 14.46
CA LYS A 95 -3.18 27.97 13.98
C LYS A 95 -3.23 28.51 12.55
N ILE A 96 -4.28 28.21 11.80
CA ILE A 96 -4.39 28.58 10.38
C ILE A 96 -4.16 30.09 10.22
N GLY A 97 -3.26 30.47 9.29
CA GLY A 97 -2.98 31.87 8.99
C GLY A 97 -2.22 32.65 10.07
N CYS A 98 -1.73 31.96 11.12
CA CYS A 98 -1.20 32.57 12.35
C CYS A 98 -2.25 33.37 13.14
N ASP A 99 -3.53 33.07 12.95
CA ASP A 99 -4.64 33.70 13.65
C ASP A 99 -4.88 32.99 14.99
N PRO A 100 -4.83 33.69 16.15
CA PRO A 100 -5.05 33.09 17.46
C PRO A 100 -6.46 32.54 17.65
N GLU A 101 -7.46 32.95 16.88
CA GLU A 101 -8.84 32.44 16.97
C GLU A 101 -9.10 31.27 16.02
N ALA A 102 -8.27 31.11 14.98
CA ALA A 102 -8.44 30.04 14.01
C ALA A 102 -8.20 28.65 14.59
N GLU A 103 -8.67 27.63 13.85
CA GLU A 103 -8.37 26.24 14.17
C GLU A 103 -6.87 25.95 14.08
N ARG A 104 -6.42 24.98 14.88
CA ARG A 104 -5.06 24.45 14.78
C ARG A 104 -4.82 23.87 13.39
N ILE A 105 -3.64 24.09 12.84
CA ILE A 105 -3.25 23.53 11.55
C ILE A 105 -3.34 22.01 11.60
N LYS A 106 -3.76 21.37 10.50
CA LYS A 106 -3.79 19.91 10.38
C LYS A 106 -2.38 19.32 10.38
N ARG A 107 -2.22 18.12 10.93
CA ARG A 107 -0.91 17.45 11.05
C ARG A 107 -0.13 17.37 9.73
N GLY A 108 -0.82 17.05 8.64
CA GLY A 108 -0.22 16.96 7.31
C GLY A 108 0.39 18.29 6.85
N THR A 109 -0.37 19.38 7.01
CA THR A 109 0.06 20.73 6.66
C THR A 109 1.21 21.20 7.55
N ALA A 110 1.17 20.92 8.85
CA ALA A 110 2.27 21.25 9.75
C ALA A 110 3.58 20.55 9.37
N ALA A 111 3.54 19.25 9.07
CA ALA A 111 4.72 18.51 8.59
C ALA A 111 5.25 19.08 7.27
N GLN A 112 4.36 19.47 6.34
CA GLN A 112 4.73 20.09 5.08
C GLN A 112 5.38 21.47 5.29
N TYR A 113 4.90 22.27 6.24
CA TYR A 113 5.50 23.55 6.59
C TYR A 113 6.88 23.38 7.22
N CYS A 114 7.06 22.41 8.13
CA CYS A 114 8.40 22.08 8.64
C CYS A 114 9.36 21.70 7.50
N LEU A 115 8.92 20.88 6.54
CA LEU A 115 9.73 20.51 5.38
C LEU A 115 10.07 21.71 4.47
N SER A 116 9.12 22.63 4.30
CA SER A 116 9.33 23.84 3.47
C SER A 116 10.33 24.79 4.14
N VAL A 117 10.24 24.98 5.47
CA VAL A 117 11.23 25.75 6.24
C VAL A 117 12.61 25.10 6.18
N ARG A 118 12.70 23.77 6.28
CA ARG A 118 13.95 23.02 6.08
C ARG A 118 14.52 23.28 4.67
N GLY A 119 13.69 23.19 3.65
CA GLY A 119 14.07 23.45 2.26
C GLY A 119 14.61 24.88 2.07
N TYR A 120 13.92 25.86 2.65
CA TYR A 120 14.34 27.26 2.64
C TYR A 120 15.76 27.44 3.22
N PHE A 121 16.03 26.93 4.43
CA PHE A 121 17.35 27.08 5.06
C PHE A 121 18.44 26.26 4.36
N ASN A 122 18.12 25.08 3.81
CA ASN A 122 19.06 24.32 2.98
C ASN A 122 19.47 25.12 1.74
N ASN A 123 18.51 25.79 1.10
CA ASN A 123 18.80 26.65 -0.05
C ASN A 123 19.58 27.91 0.35
N LYS A 124 19.19 28.55 1.46
CA LYS A 124 19.83 29.76 2.00
C LYS A 124 21.30 29.51 2.36
N PHE A 125 21.59 28.36 2.97
CA PHE A 125 22.93 27.99 3.43
C PHE A 125 23.62 26.99 2.50
N ARG A 126 23.25 26.95 1.22
CA ARG A 126 23.78 25.98 0.23
C ARG A 126 25.29 26.03 0.01
N ASN A 127 25.94 27.12 0.44
CA ASN A 127 27.39 27.35 0.32
C ASN A 127 28.13 27.20 1.67
N GLU A 128 27.40 26.93 2.75
CA GLU A 128 27.95 26.77 4.09
C GLU A 128 28.11 25.28 4.44
N ASP A 129 28.75 25.00 5.57
CA ASP A 129 28.84 23.66 6.12
C ASP A 129 27.43 23.05 6.39
N PRO A 130 27.20 21.75 6.12
CA PRO A 130 25.89 21.14 6.35
C PRO A 130 25.49 21.16 7.83
N ILE A 131 24.38 21.84 8.14
CA ILE A 131 23.76 21.80 9.47
C ILE A 131 23.12 20.41 9.66
N PRO A 132 23.55 19.60 10.64
CA PRO A 132 23.12 18.21 10.77
C PRO A 132 21.60 18.04 10.81
N ILE A 133 20.89 18.84 11.61
CA ILE A 133 19.43 18.71 11.77
C ILE A 133 18.65 18.99 10.47
N LEU A 134 19.21 19.81 9.57
CA LEU A 134 18.61 20.18 8.29
C LEU A 134 19.05 19.27 7.12
N HIS A 135 20.19 18.58 7.23
CA HIS A 135 20.72 17.73 6.15
C HIS A 135 20.61 16.23 6.44
N ASN A 136 20.50 15.82 7.70
CA ASN A 136 20.42 14.43 8.09
C ASN A 136 18.96 13.95 8.16
N ASP A 137 18.54 13.17 7.17
CA ASP A 137 17.18 12.63 7.10
C ASP A 137 16.79 11.74 8.29
N LYS A 138 17.76 11.09 8.96
CA LYS A 138 17.48 10.29 10.16
C LYS A 138 17.10 11.18 11.33
N GLN A 139 17.81 12.29 11.55
CA GLN A 139 17.47 13.26 12.60
C GLN A 139 16.14 13.96 12.29
N TRP A 140 15.96 14.38 11.04
CA TRP A 140 14.70 14.97 10.61
C TRP A 140 13.51 14.03 10.78
N SER A 141 13.67 12.74 10.44
CA SER A 141 12.62 11.74 10.65
C SER A 141 12.27 11.58 12.13
N LYS A 142 13.24 11.68 13.05
CA LYS A 142 12.97 11.68 14.50
C LYS A 142 12.14 12.89 14.92
N LEU A 143 12.44 14.09 14.40
CA LEU A 143 11.63 15.29 14.64
C LEU A 143 10.20 15.14 14.12
N MET A 144 10.02 14.60 12.91
CA MET A 144 8.68 14.37 12.35
C MET A 144 7.88 13.31 13.14
N THR A 145 8.55 12.33 13.76
CA THR A 145 7.91 11.41 14.72
C THR A 145 7.49 12.14 15.99
N LYS A 146 8.32 13.04 16.54
CA LYS A 146 7.94 13.88 17.69
C LYS A 146 6.77 14.81 17.38
N LEU A 147 6.76 15.46 16.20
CA LEU A 147 5.63 16.27 15.73
C LEU A 147 4.33 15.46 15.76
N ARG A 148 4.37 14.21 15.30
CA ARG A 148 3.22 13.31 15.33
C ARG A 148 2.76 13.04 16.76
N GLY A 149 3.68 12.72 17.68
CA GLY A 149 3.38 12.53 19.09
C GLY A 149 2.65 13.73 19.69
N LYS A 150 3.13 14.95 19.41
CA LYS A 150 2.49 16.20 19.87
C LYS A 150 1.07 16.38 19.35
N TYR A 151 0.80 16.03 18.09
CA TYR A 151 -0.57 16.04 17.57
C TYR A 151 -1.48 15.04 18.27
N CYS A 152 -0.97 13.82 18.54
CA CYS A 152 -1.72 12.79 19.25
C CYS A 152 -2.04 13.21 20.70
N GLU A 153 -1.04 13.69 21.45
CA GLU A 153 -1.19 14.21 22.82
C GLU A 153 -2.24 15.32 22.88
N ALA A 154 -2.14 16.31 21.99
CA ALA A 154 -3.07 17.43 21.98
C ALA A 154 -4.49 17.05 21.51
N ASN A 155 -4.61 16.11 20.56
CA ASN A 155 -5.93 15.58 20.18
C ASN A 155 -6.57 14.88 21.38
N GLN A 156 -5.82 14.02 22.07
CA GLN A 156 -6.28 13.34 23.28
C GLN A 156 -6.72 14.34 24.37
N ALA A 157 -5.91 15.37 24.63
CA ALA A 157 -6.24 16.41 25.61
C ALA A 157 -7.52 17.18 25.26
N SER A 158 -7.82 17.34 23.97
CA SER A 158 -9.05 18.00 23.49
C SER A 158 -10.25 17.05 23.32
N GLY A 159 -10.12 15.77 23.69
CA GLY A 159 -11.15 14.75 23.46
C GLY A 159 -11.37 14.40 21.97
N LYS A 160 -10.51 14.89 21.08
CA LYS A 160 -10.55 14.56 19.64
C LYS A 160 -9.82 13.25 19.40
N SER A 161 -10.30 12.45 18.44
CA SER A 161 -9.63 11.20 18.06
C SER A 161 -8.17 11.44 17.69
N ALA A 162 -7.26 10.63 18.24
CA ALA A 162 -5.81 10.73 18.04
C ALA A 162 -5.38 10.54 16.58
N VAL A 163 -6.27 10.02 15.74
CA VAL A 163 -6.05 9.77 14.32
C VAL A 163 -7.05 10.61 13.54
N GLU A 164 -6.60 11.74 12.97
CA GLU A 164 -7.18 12.26 11.74
C GLU A 164 -6.91 11.21 10.66
N GLY A 165 -7.74 10.16 10.63
CA GLY A 165 -7.71 9.20 9.54
C GLY A 165 -7.96 9.98 8.26
N ASN A 166 -7.21 9.68 7.19
CA ASN A 166 -7.73 10.01 5.87
C ASN A 166 -9.16 9.45 5.84
N LYS A 167 -10.14 10.27 5.48
CA LYS A 167 -11.52 9.80 5.38
C LYS A 167 -11.48 8.54 4.52
N SER A 168 -11.94 7.42 5.08
CA SER A 168 -12.06 6.19 4.32
C SER A 168 -12.95 6.47 3.11
N SER A 169 -12.72 5.74 2.00
CA SER A 169 -13.61 5.78 0.85
C SER A 169 -15.04 5.62 1.35
N THR A 170 -15.90 6.57 1.04
CA THR A 170 -17.32 6.46 1.39
C THR A 170 -17.93 5.29 0.63
N ARG A 171 -19.09 4.82 1.07
CA ARG A 171 -19.87 3.82 0.33
C ARG A 171 -20.11 4.28 -1.11
N LYS A 172 -20.48 5.55 -1.28
CA LYS A 172 -20.70 6.16 -2.59
C LYS A 172 -19.45 6.11 -3.48
N ASP A 173 -18.27 6.41 -2.92
CA ASP A 173 -17.00 6.32 -3.68
C ASP A 173 -16.75 4.89 -4.18
N ARG A 174 -17.00 3.88 -3.34
CA ARG A 174 -16.86 2.48 -3.74
C ARG A 174 -17.87 2.08 -4.81
N GLU A 175 -19.12 2.52 -4.68
CA GLU A 175 -20.16 2.26 -5.67
C GLU A 175 -19.80 2.87 -7.04
N TRP A 176 -19.26 4.10 -7.07
CA TRP A 176 -18.77 4.72 -8.29
C TRP A 176 -17.60 3.96 -8.90
N LEU A 177 -16.61 3.56 -8.09
CA LEU A 177 -15.46 2.78 -8.56
C LEU A 177 -15.90 1.42 -9.12
N ALA A 178 -16.74 0.69 -8.38
CA ALA A 178 -17.29 -0.59 -8.80
C ALA A 178 -18.08 -0.45 -10.12
N THR A 179 -18.91 0.58 -10.23
CA THR A 179 -19.66 0.89 -11.45
C THR A 179 -18.68 1.14 -12.61
N GLY A 180 -17.69 2.00 -12.43
CA GLY A 180 -16.66 2.25 -13.46
C GLY A 180 -15.94 0.98 -13.91
N CYS A 181 -15.63 0.05 -12.99
CA CYS A 181 -14.99 -1.23 -13.33
C CYS A 181 -15.91 -2.17 -14.11
N ILE A 182 -17.20 -2.20 -13.75
CA ILE A 182 -18.20 -2.96 -14.50
C ILE A 182 -18.26 -2.42 -15.93
N TRP A 183 -18.35 -1.10 -16.10
CA TRP A 183 -18.43 -0.46 -17.41
C TRP A 183 -17.21 -0.67 -18.29
N ASP A 184 -16.01 -0.53 -17.73
CA ASP A 184 -14.77 -0.76 -18.46
C ASP A 184 -14.66 -2.21 -18.94
N GLY A 185 -15.19 -3.17 -18.18
CA GLY A 185 -15.36 -4.53 -18.67
C GLY A 185 -14.04 -5.21 -19.04
N THR A 186 -12.93 -4.89 -18.37
CA THR A 186 -11.64 -5.57 -18.56
C THR A 186 -11.32 -6.54 -17.45
N ALA A 187 -10.37 -7.43 -17.71
CA ALA A 187 -9.82 -8.29 -16.68
C ALA A 187 -9.15 -7.45 -15.58
N GLU A 188 -8.42 -6.40 -15.95
CA GLU A 188 -7.70 -5.51 -15.04
C GLU A 188 -8.66 -4.73 -14.12
N THR A 189 -9.73 -4.14 -14.66
CA THR A 189 -10.71 -3.44 -13.83
C THR A 189 -11.59 -4.39 -13.03
N SER A 190 -11.86 -5.61 -13.53
CA SER A 190 -12.49 -6.65 -12.73
C SER A 190 -11.62 -7.09 -11.54
N GLU A 191 -10.30 -7.15 -11.70
CA GLU A 191 -9.34 -7.45 -10.63
C GLU A 191 -9.32 -6.31 -9.60
N PHE A 192 -9.30 -5.06 -10.07
CA PHE A 192 -9.36 -3.90 -9.18
C PHE A 192 -10.67 -3.84 -8.39
N TRP A 193 -11.81 -4.11 -9.02
CA TRP A 193 -13.09 -4.16 -8.30
C TRP A 193 -13.12 -5.27 -7.26
N HIS A 194 -12.66 -6.47 -7.62
CA HIS A 194 -12.56 -7.56 -6.65
C HIS A 194 -11.64 -7.18 -5.49
N LEU A 195 -10.47 -6.60 -5.75
CA LEU A 195 -9.56 -6.11 -4.72
C LEU A 195 -10.21 -5.06 -3.81
N LEU A 196 -11.00 -4.13 -4.36
CA LEU A 196 -11.73 -3.14 -3.57
C LEU A 196 -12.71 -3.83 -2.60
N ASN A 197 -13.45 -4.83 -3.06
CA ASN A 197 -14.37 -5.59 -2.21
C ASN A 197 -13.61 -6.47 -1.21
N THR A 198 -12.52 -7.12 -1.61
CA THR A 198 -11.71 -7.94 -0.68
C THR A 198 -11.08 -7.09 0.40
N THR A 199 -10.53 -5.92 0.08
CA THR A 199 -9.97 -5.01 1.08
C THR A 199 -11.04 -4.49 2.05
N TYR A 200 -12.26 -4.28 1.57
CA TYR A 200 -13.40 -3.93 2.40
C TYR A 200 -13.79 -5.09 3.34
N HIS A 201 -14.07 -6.27 2.80
CA HIS A 201 -14.54 -7.44 3.57
C HIS A 201 -13.47 -8.04 4.50
N CYS A 202 -12.20 -7.97 4.13
CA CYS A 202 -11.07 -8.42 4.95
C CYS A 202 -10.52 -7.31 5.87
N SER A 203 -11.22 -6.18 6.03
CA SER A 203 -10.87 -5.10 6.96
C SER A 203 -9.44 -4.55 6.82
N GLY A 204 -9.03 -4.18 5.60
CA GLY A 204 -7.93 -3.22 5.41
C GLY A 204 -6.50 -3.77 5.28
N ARG A 205 -6.31 -5.03 4.86
CA ARG A 205 -4.96 -5.61 4.68
C ARG A 205 -4.56 -5.72 3.22
N GLY A 206 -4.45 -4.59 2.54
CA GLY A 206 -4.22 -4.53 1.09
C GLY A 206 -3.05 -5.38 0.61
N SER A 207 -1.93 -5.41 1.36
CA SER A 207 -0.77 -6.24 1.02
C SER A 207 -1.03 -7.74 1.20
N GLU A 208 -1.65 -8.17 2.29
CA GLU A 208 -1.93 -9.58 2.58
C GLU A 208 -3.03 -10.14 1.66
N VAL A 209 -4.08 -9.34 1.45
CA VAL A 209 -5.17 -9.64 0.53
C VAL A 209 -4.67 -9.80 -0.91
N SER A 210 -3.70 -9.00 -1.34
CA SER A 210 -3.13 -9.09 -2.69
C SER A 210 -2.35 -10.39 -2.95
N LEU A 211 -2.12 -11.20 -1.91
CA LEU A 211 -1.42 -12.49 -2.00
C LEU A 211 -2.36 -13.69 -2.02
N ILE A 212 -3.67 -13.49 -1.80
CA ILE A 212 -4.66 -14.57 -1.81
C ILE A 212 -4.68 -15.19 -3.22
N LYS A 213 -4.41 -16.50 -3.30
CA LYS A 213 -4.51 -17.26 -4.55
C LYS A 213 -5.87 -17.96 -4.61
N PRO A 214 -6.35 -18.32 -5.82
CA PRO A 214 -7.57 -19.13 -5.98
C PRO A 214 -7.63 -20.37 -5.10
N LYS A 215 -6.51 -21.09 -4.97
CA LYS A 215 -6.39 -22.30 -4.12
C LYS A 215 -6.54 -22.04 -2.61
N ASP A 216 -6.36 -20.79 -2.19
CA ASP A 216 -6.48 -20.35 -0.80
C ASP A 216 -7.94 -19.96 -0.47
N ILE A 217 -8.84 -20.00 -1.47
CA ILE A 217 -10.29 -19.80 -1.32
C ILE A 217 -10.97 -21.17 -1.35
N ARG A 218 -11.66 -21.50 -0.26
CA ARG A 218 -12.42 -22.75 -0.13
C ARG A 218 -13.85 -22.49 0.35
N ALA A 219 -14.77 -23.36 -0.02
CA ALA A 219 -16.07 -23.43 0.63
C ALA A 219 -15.91 -24.17 1.96
N VAL A 220 -16.35 -23.57 3.05
CA VAL A 220 -16.43 -24.21 4.36
C VAL A 220 -17.87 -24.32 4.78
N GLU A 221 -18.20 -25.49 5.32
CA GLU A 221 -19.47 -25.70 6.00
C GLU A 221 -19.45 -24.95 7.33
N VAL A 222 -20.49 -24.15 7.57
CA VAL A 222 -20.70 -23.51 8.86
C VAL A 222 -22.05 -23.96 9.39
N ASN A 223 -21.99 -24.69 10.48
CA ASN A 223 -23.18 -25.06 11.24
C ASN A 223 -23.64 -23.86 12.07
N LYS A 224 -24.88 -23.39 11.83
CA LYS A 224 -25.55 -22.46 12.75
C LYS A 224 -26.94 -22.98 13.10
N CYS A 225 -27.15 -23.16 14.41
CA CYS A 225 -28.38 -23.61 15.08
C CYS A 225 -28.90 -25.00 14.69
N ILE A 226 -29.20 -25.25 13.42
CA ILE A 226 -29.71 -26.53 12.89
C ILE A 226 -29.47 -26.69 11.37
N HIS A 227 -28.99 -25.64 10.69
CA HIS A 227 -28.77 -25.66 9.25
C HIS A 227 -27.28 -25.68 8.95
N GLN A 228 -26.90 -26.60 8.06
CA GLN A 228 -25.57 -26.67 7.47
C GLN A 228 -25.59 -25.92 6.15
N TYR A 229 -24.74 -24.90 6.01
CA TYR A 229 -24.60 -24.17 4.75
C TYR A 229 -23.14 -23.85 4.48
N HIS A 230 -22.83 -23.66 3.21
CA HIS A 230 -21.48 -23.42 2.72
C HIS A 230 -21.26 -21.92 2.53
N ILE A 231 -20.10 -21.44 2.95
CA ILE A 231 -19.65 -20.06 2.72
C ILE A 231 -18.18 -20.06 2.29
N LEU A 232 -17.77 -19.02 1.60
CA LEU A 232 -16.37 -18.82 1.22
C LEU A 232 -15.52 -18.48 2.44
N GLN A 233 -14.37 -19.14 2.52
CA GLN A 233 -13.29 -18.85 3.43
C GLN A 233 -12.03 -18.60 2.60
N ALA A 234 -11.36 -17.49 2.87
CA ALA A 234 -10.05 -17.17 2.32
C ALA A 234 -8.98 -17.33 3.40
N GLU A 235 -7.89 -18.01 3.06
CA GLU A 235 -6.72 -18.12 3.92
C GLU A 235 -5.75 -16.98 3.62
N VAL A 236 -5.42 -16.18 4.64
CA VAL A 236 -4.61 -14.96 4.52
C VAL A 236 -3.33 -15.13 5.34
N GLN A 237 -2.18 -14.99 4.68
CA GLN A 237 -0.89 -15.02 5.35
C GLN A 237 -0.58 -13.63 5.94
N ARG A 238 -0.40 -13.60 7.26
CA ARG A 238 0.02 -12.39 7.97
C ARG A 238 1.50 -12.10 7.73
N GLN A 239 1.87 -10.84 7.54
CA GLN A 239 3.28 -10.49 7.29
C GLN A 239 4.21 -10.85 8.47
N LYS A 240 5.45 -11.23 8.13
CA LYS A 240 6.62 -11.47 9.01
C LYS A 240 6.35 -12.38 10.21
N ASP A 241 6.20 -13.67 9.94
CA ASP A 241 6.28 -14.75 10.95
C ASP A 241 4.98 -15.04 11.72
N GLN A 242 3.83 -14.52 11.27
CA GLN A 242 2.53 -14.82 11.87
C GLN A 242 1.77 -15.97 11.16
N PRO A 243 0.92 -16.72 11.89
CA PRO A 243 0.20 -17.87 11.34
C PRO A 243 -0.81 -17.47 10.25
N LEU A 244 -1.12 -18.43 9.38
CA LEU A 244 -2.20 -18.32 8.40
C LEU A 244 -3.53 -18.06 9.12
N GLN A 245 -4.27 -17.04 8.66
CA GLN A 245 -5.55 -16.68 9.22
C GLN A 245 -6.68 -17.02 8.24
N ASN A 246 -7.66 -17.77 8.73
CA ASN A 246 -8.86 -18.10 7.97
C ASN A 246 -9.93 -17.00 8.12
N ILE A 247 -10.23 -16.29 7.04
CA ILE A 247 -11.26 -15.23 7.01
C ILE A 247 -12.49 -15.78 6.31
N VAL A 248 -13.62 -15.75 7.01
CA VAL A 248 -14.92 -16.19 6.49
C VAL A 248 -15.65 -14.99 5.87
N ILE A 249 -16.12 -15.15 4.63
CA ILE A 249 -16.73 -14.09 3.85
C ILE A 249 -18.20 -14.42 3.58
N TYR A 250 -19.09 -13.49 3.90
CA TYR A 250 -20.53 -13.64 3.72
C TYR A 250 -20.99 -12.82 2.49
N PRO A 251 -22.02 -13.28 1.75
CA PRO A 251 -22.62 -12.49 0.68
C PRO A 251 -23.18 -11.20 1.26
N HIS A 252 -22.98 -10.07 0.57
CA HIS A 252 -23.43 -8.76 1.07
C HIS A 252 -24.94 -8.63 0.86
N CYS A 253 -25.70 -8.08 1.82
CA CYS A 253 -27.16 -7.99 1.69
C CYS A 253 -27.61 -6.86 0.73
N ASP A 254 -27.00 -5.67 0.83
CA ASP A 254 -27.61 -4.42 0.31
C ASP A 254 -27.39 -4.12 -1.17
N GLY A 255 -26.49 -4.83 -1.87
CA GLY A 255 -26.19 -4.45 -3.25
C GLY A 255 -25.03 -5.21 -3.89
N ILE A 256 -25.14 -5.34 -5.21
CA ILE A 256 -24.20 -6.07 -6.06
C ILE A 256 -22.79 -5.46 -6.08
N LEU A 257 -22.68 -4.14 -5.96
CA LEU A 257 -21.41 -3.41 -6.07
C LEU A 257 -20.45 -3.72 -4.92
N GLU A 258 -20.99 -4.07 -3.75
CA GLU A 258 -20.25 -4.40 -2.53
C GLU A 258 -20.20 -5.92 -2.28
N ASP A 259 -20.82 -6.72 -3.15
CA ASP A 259 -20.90 -8.17 -2.99
C ASP A 259 -19.57 -8.83 -3.42
N TYR A 260 -18.87 -9.40 -2.43
CA TYR A 260 -17.61 -10.09 -2.65
C TYR A 260 -17.77 -11.24 -3.66
N TYR A 261 -18.81 -12.07 -3.49
CA TYR A 261 -19.06 -13.24 -4.32
C TYR A 261 -19.32 -12.81 -5.76
N PHE A 262 -20.08 -11.72 -5.92
CA PHE A 262 -20.39 -11.20 -7.24
C PHE A 262 -19.15 -10.61 -7.93
N SER A 263 -18.34 -9.82 -7.22
CA SER A 263 -17.08 -9.30 -7.79
C SER A 263 -16.10 -10.42 -8.17
N LEU A 264 -16.10 -11.53 -7.43
CA LEU A 264 -15.28 -12.71 -7.73
C LEU A 264 -15.76 -13.44 -8.99
N ILE A 265 -17.05 -13.74 -9.12
CA ILE A 265 -17.57 -14.38 -10.34
C ILE A 265 -17.43 -13.47 -11.56
N TYR A 266 -17.56 -12.15 -11.37
CA TYR A 266 -17.27 -11.16 -12.41
C TYR A 266 -15.82 -11.25 -12.88
N LEU A 267 -14.86 -11.18 -11.96
CA LEU A 267 -13.43 -11.37 -12.25
C LEU A 267 -13.16 -12.67 -13.01
N LEU A 268 -13.76 -13.78 -12.60
CA LEU A 268 -13.54 -15.09 -13.22
C LEU A 268 -14.07 -15.15 -14.66
N VAL A 269 -15.26 -14.60 -14.88
CA VAL A 269 -15.85 -14.49 -16.21
C VAL A 269 -14.99 -13.62 -17.12
N MET A 270 -14.50 -12.48 -16.62
CA MET A 270 -13.72 -11.53 -17.40
C MET A 270 -12.29 -12.01 -17.69
N THR A 271 -11.64 -12.68 -16.74
CA THR A 271 -10.28 -13.23 -16.93
C THR A 271 -10.26 -14.42 -17.88
N GLY A 272 -11.25 -15.31 -17.84
CA GLY A 272 -11.37 -16.41 -18.81
C GLY A 272 -11.52 -15.93 -20.26
N CYS A 273 -11.94 -14.68 -20.50
CA CYS A 273 -12.02 -14.12 -21.86
C CYS A 273 -10.63 -13.88 -22.49
N ASN A 274 -9.57 -13.77 -21.67
CA ASN A 274 -8.21 -13.52 -22.13
C ASN A 274 -7.45 -14.83 -22.40
N LYS A 275 -7.95 -15.66 -23.33
CA LYS A 275 -7.28 -16.87 -23.85
C LYS A 275 -6.01 -16.59 -24.66
N ARG A 276 -5.10 -15.74 -24.17
CA ARG A 276 -3.71 -15.75 -24.67
C ARG A 276 -3.01 -16.89 -23.96
N GLY A 277 -2.81 -18.00 -24.69
CA GLY A 277 -1.97 -19.13 -24.28
C GLY A 277 -0.50 -18.75 -24.13
N GLY A 278 -0.20 -17.93 -23.13
CA GLY A 278 1.14 -17.71 -22.61
C GLY A 278 1.17 -18.24 -21.18
N SER A 279 2.13 -19.12 -20.89
CA SER A 279 2.35 -19.85 -19.64
C SER A 279 2.59 -18.99 -18.38
N ASN A 280 2.24 -17.70 -18.39
CA ASN A 280 2.47 -16.73 -17.31
C ASN A 280 1.20 -16.06 -16.77
N GLN A 281 -0.01 -16.56 -17.09
CA GLN A 281 -1.22 -16.18 -16.34
C GLN A 281 -1.30 -16.92 -15.00
N VAL A 282 -0.24 -16.78 -14.19
CA VAL A 282 -0.37 -16.86 -12.75
C VAL A 282 -1.06 -15.55 -12.37
N VAL A 283 -2.21 -15.65 -11.72
CA VAL A 283 -3.06 -14.54 -11.20
C VAL A 283 -2.30 -13.52 -10.31
N VAL A 284 -0.97 -13.60 -10.18
CA VAL A 284 -0.14 -12.85 -9.23
C VAL A 284 1.27 -12.48 -9.78
N GLU A 285 1.69 -12.87 -11.00
CA GLU A 285 3.11 -12.76 -11.43
C GLU A 285 3.36 -12.03 -12.76
N THR A 286 2.64 -10.93 -13.08
CA THR A 286 3.12 -10.01 -14.13
C THR A 286 4.04 -8.95 -13.50
N PRO A 287 5.37 -8.94 -13.76
CA PRO A 287 6.30 -8.03 -13.07
C PRO A 287 6.24 -6.58 -13.55
N GLY A 288 5.46 -6.28 -14.60
CA GLY A 288 5.48 -4.98 -15.27
C GLY A 288 4.40 -3.99 -14.86
N LEU A 289 3.17 -4.45 -14.59
CA LEU A 289 1.99 -3.57 -14.43
C LEU A 289 0.89 -4.17 -13.51
N SER A 290 1.20 -5.18 -12.71
CA SER A 290 0.22 -5.68 -11.73
C SER A 290 -0.05 -4.59 -10.68
N LEU A 291 -1.32 -4.25 -10.42
CA LEU A 291 -1.69 -3.39 -9.28
C LEU A 291 -1.13 -3.96 -7.96
N ALA A 292 -0.99 -5.28 -7.85
CA ALA A 292 -0.30 -5.92 -6.72
C ALA A 292 1.18 -5.53 -6.66
N ALA A 293 1.88 -5.28 -7.77
CA ALA A 293 3.22 -4.69 -7.79
C ALA A 293 3.21 -3.22 -7.34
N VAL A 294 2.18 -2.43 -7.66
CA VAL A 294 2.01 -1.06 -7.12
C VAL A 294 1.80 -1.08 -5.60
N PHE A 295 1.06 -2.06 -5.08
CA PHE A 295 0.94 -2.28 -3.63
C PHE A 295 2.21 -2.91 -3.00
N ARG A 296 2.94 -3.79 -3.70
CA ARG A 296 4.20 -4.44 -3.25
C ARG A 296 5.42 -3.52 -3.26
N THR A 297 5.50 -2.58 -4.21
CA THR A 297 6.61 -1.60 -4.31
C THR A 297 6.55 -0.53 -3.24
N GLY A 298 5.51 -0.56 -2.40
CA GLY A 298 5.34 0.37 -1.32
C GLY A 298 4.95 1.74 -1.86
N TRP A 299 3.65 2.01 -1.88
CA TRP A 299 3.23 3.22 -1.16
C TRP A 299 4.02 3.22 0.13
N ALA A 300 4.95 4.17 0.27
CA ALA A 300 5.80 4.27 1.43
C ALA A 300 4.90 4.28 2.66
N ASN A 301 4.75 3.11 3.28
CA ASN A 301 3.78 2.85 4.32
C ASN A 301 4.38 3.42 5.61
N ARG A 302 4.46 4.74 5.65
CA ARG A 302 4.62 5.54 6.85
C ARG A 302 3.22 6.02 7.21
N ARG A 303 2.43 5.17 7.87
CA ARG A 303 1.19 5.47 8.63
C ARG A 303 0.14 4.42 8.28
N CYS A 304 -0.04 3.45 9.16
CA CYS A 304 -1.33 2.96 9.63
C CYS A 304 -1.07 1.73 10.52
N ASP A 305 -0.69 1.96 11.78
CA ASP A 305 -1.10 1.02 12.82
C ASP A 305 -2.59 1.35 13.02
N THR A 306 -3.48 0.57 12.42
CA THR A 306 -4.91 0.86 12.57
C THR A 306 -5.36 0.37 13.94
N LEU A 307 -6.21 1.14 14.61
CA LEU A 307 -6.89 0.77 15.86
C LEU A 307 -7.50 -0.66 15.82
N TRP A 308 -7.78 -1.16 14.61
CA TRP A 308 -8.25 -2.51 14.37
C TRP A 308 -7.17 -3.58 14.45
N GLU A 309 -5.90 -3.35 14.11
CA GLU A 309 -4.84 -4.34 14.35
C GLU A 309 -4.75 -4.70 15.84
N TYR A 310 -5.01 -3.75 16.74
CA TYR A 310 -5.05 -3.99 18.19
C TYR A 310 -6.31 -4.74 18.67
N ILE A 311 -7.42 -4.65 17.93
CA ILE A 311 -8.68 -5.34 18.26
C ILE A 311 -8.78 -6.69 17.53
N SER A 312 -8.04 -6.89 16.44
CA SER A 312 -8.30 -7.90 15.42
C SER A 312 -7.36 -9.11 15.47
N ASP A 313 -6.51 -9.22 16.49
CA ASP A 313 -5.70 -10.41 16.75
C ASP A 313 -6.53 -11.62 17.23
N SER A 314 -7.82 -11.42 17.48
CA SER A 314 -8.77 -12.50 17.70
C SER A 314 -9.42 -12.96 16.39
N PHE A 315 -9.29 -14.26 16.11
CA PHE A 315 -10.05 -14.98 15.07
C PHE A 315 -11.56 -14.72 15.18
N VAL A 316 -12.08 -14.63 16.41
CA VAL A 316 -13.50 -14.37 16.69
C VAL A 316 -13.91 -12.97 16.23
N LEU A 317 -13.10 -11.95 16.51
CA LEU A 317 -13.39 -10.55 16.15
C LEU A 317 -13.29 -10.32 14.64
N SER A 318 -12.37 -11.00 13.94
CA SER A 318 -12.30 -10.94 12.47
C SER A 318 -13.55 -11.56 11.81
N LYS A 319 -14.05 -12.69 12.35
CA LYS A 319 -15.30 -13.31 11.90
C LYS A 319 -16.52 -12.43 12.20
N GLN A 320 -16.51 -11.67 13.29
CA GLN A 320 -17.56 -10.71 13.63
C GLN A 320 -17.52 -9.46 12.73
N ALA A 321 -16.33 -8.97 12.39
CA ALA A 321 -16.15 -7.84 11.49
C ALA A 321 -16.69 -8.13 10.08
N GLY A 322 -16.33 -9.28 9.49
CA GLY A 322 -16.87 -9.70 8.19
C GLY A 322 -18.40 -9.78 8.18
N LYS A 323 -19.01 -10.24 9.28
CA LYS A 323 -20.47 -10.28 9.46
C LYS A 323 -21.09 -8.88 9.56
N ALA A 324 -20.51 -8.00 10.39
CA ALA A 324 -20.97 -6.61 10.52
C ALA A 324 -20.85 -5.85 9.18
N LEU A 325 -19.79 -6.09 8.42
CA LEU A 325 -19.56 -5.49 7.10
C LEU A 325 -20.53 -6.01 6.03
N SER A 326 -20.89 -7.29 6.10
CA SER A 326 -21.96 -7.88 5.28
C SER A 326 -23.37 -7.46 5.70
N LYS A 327 -23.48 -6.70 6.81
CA LYS A 327 -24.71 -6.17 7.43
C LYS A 327 -25.74 -7.24 7.86
N TRP A 328 -25.29 -8.49 8.01
CA TRP A 328 -26.04 -9.52 8.71
C TRP A 328 -25.88 -9.33 10.23
N THR A 329 -26.62 -8.37 10.80
CA THR A 329 -26.47 -7.96 12.21
C THR A 329 -27.52 -8.53 13.16
N HIS A 330 -28.41 -9.42 12.70
CA HIS A 330 -29.39 -10.02 13.59
C HIS A 330 -28.77 -11.20 14.38
N ARG A 331 -28.70 -11.03 15.70
CA ARG A 331 -28.14 -12.01 16.65
C ARG A 331 -29.22 -12.39 17.65
N ILE A 332 -29.48 -13.69 17.79
CA ILE A 332 -30.29 -14.26 18.88
C ILE A 332 -29.36 -15.17 19.69
N GLY A 333 -29.10 -14.80 20.95
CA GLY A 333 -28.07 -15.45 21.77
C GLY A 333 -26.67 -15.28 21.18
N ASP A 334 -25.90 -16.38 21.05
CA ASP A 334 -24.58 -16.39 20.39
C ASP A 334 -24.65 -16.65 18.88
N THR A 335 -25.85 -16.90 18.36
CA THR A 335 -26.08 -17.23 16.97
C THR A 335 -26.36 -15.97 16.15
N ILE A 336 -25.62 -15.80 15.07
CA ILE A 336 -25.85 -14.75 14.07
C ILE A 336 -26.60 -15.35 12.89
N TYR A 337 -27.78 -14.81 12.60
CA TYR A 337 -28.64 -15.26 11.52
C TYR A 337 -28.24 -14.55 10.22
N GLY A 338 -28.36 -15.24 9.08
CA GLY A 338 -28.23 -14.64 7.75
C GLY A 338 -26.91 -14.90 7.02
N GLY A 339 -26.86 -14.42 5.78
CA GLY A 339 -25.77 -14.62 4.82
C GLY A 339 -25.67 -16.04 4.26
N GLN A 340 -26.77 -16.79 4.27
CA GLN A 340 -26.88 -18.13 3.69
C GLN A 340 -27.07 -18.01 2.17
N PRO A 341 -26.07 -18.37 1.34
CA PRO A 341 -26.25 -18.38 -0.10
C PRO A 341 -27.23 -19.49 -0.50
N PRO A 342 -27.95 -19.33 -1.63
CA PRO A 342 -28.76 -20.42 -2.17
C PRO A 342 -27.83 -21.47 -2.81
N ALA A 343 -28.32 -22.71 -2.90
CA ALA A 343 -27.66 -23.89 -3.46
C ALA A 343 -28.39 -24.35 -4.72
N PHE A 344 -27.76 -25.23 -5.50
CA PHE A 344 -28.41 -25.81 -6.69
C PHE A 344 -29.68 -26.59 -6.34
N ASP A 345 -29.74 -27.18 -5.15
CA ASP A 345 -30.89 -27.94 -4.66
C ASP A 345 -32.12 -27.05 -4.40
N ASP A 346 -31.95 -25.73 -4.29
CA ASP A 346 -33.08 -24.80 -4.17
C ASP A 346 -33.73 -24.47 -5.53
N ILE A 347 -33.06 -24.77 -6.63
CA ILE A 347 -33.56 -24.52 -7.98
C ILE A 347 -34.40 -25.71 -8.40
N GLY A 348 -35.72 -25.54 -8.40
CA GLY A 348 -36.68 -26.61 -8.71
C GLY A 348 -37.88 -26.68 -7.78
N GLY A 349 -37.91 -25.88 -6.72
CA GLY A 349 -39.13 -25.65 -5.93
C GLY A 349 -39.58 -26.84 -5.06
N TYR A 350 -38.65 -27.72 -4.66
CA TYR A 350 -38.97 -28.77 -3.69
C TYR A 350 -38.96 -28.21 -2.25
N HIS A 351 -39.88 -27.29 -1.95
CA HIS A 351 -40.46 -27.30 -0.61
C HIS A 351 -41.58 -28.32 -0.68
N GLY A 352 -41.24 -29.58 -0.45
CA GLY A 352 -42.27 -30.53 -0.05
C GLY A 352 -42.92 -29.89 1.17
N ASP A 353 -44.19 -29.50 1.06
CA ASP A 353 -45.00 -29.24 2.25
C ASP A 353 -44.73 -30.42 3.19
N PRO A 354 -44.19 -30.20 4.40
CA PRO A 354 -44.11 -31.26 5.38
C PRO A 354 -45.55 -31.74 5.53
N SER A 355 -45.82 -32.95 5.02
CA SER A 355 -47.18 -33.43 4.88
C SER A 355 -47.85 -33.32 6.26
N PRO A 356 -49.03 -32.67 6.37
CA PRO A 356 -49.83 -32.79 7.58
C PRO A 356 -49.99 -34.28 7.91
N PRO A 357 -50.02 -34.67 9.18
CA PRO A 357 -50.04 -36.07 9.58
C PRO A 357 -51.19 -36.82 8.89
N SER A 358 -50.81 -37.67 7.93
CA SER A 358 -51.44 -38.89 7.42
C SER A 358 -52.93 -39.13 7.71
N PHE A 359 -53.82 -38.24 7.26
CA PHE A 359 -55.23 -38.57 7.04
C PHE A 359 -55.66 -37.88 5.75
N LEU A 360 -56.08 -38.67 4.74
CA LEU A 360 -56.47 -38.27 3.38
C LEU A 360 -55.32 -38.24 2.35
N GLN A 361 -54.90 -39.43 1.91
CA GLN A 361 -54.26 -39.63 0.60
C GLN A 361 -55.10 -40.62 -0.20
N ASP A 362 -55.66 -40.15 -1.32
CA ASP A 362 -56.03 -40.98 -2.48
C ASP A 362 -56.18 -40.07 -3.71
N SER A 363 -55.06 -39.77 -4.38
CA SER A 363 -55.02 -39.53 -5.83
C SER A 363 -53.58 -39.57 -6.34
N ASP A 364 -53.23 -40.69 -6.95
CA ASP A 364 -51.86 -41.05 -7.37
C ASP A 364 -51.38 -40.38 -8.68
N ALA A 365 -52.17 -39.46 -9.25
CA ALA A 365 -51.89 -38.92 -10.59
C ALA A 365 -51.02 -37.64 -10.61
N GLY A 366 -50.87 -36.92 -9.49
CA GLY A 366 -50.17 -35.62 -9.45
C GLY A 366 -48.67 -35.69 -9.12
N LYS A 367 -48.19 -36.82 -8.58
CA LYS A 367 -46.84 -36.92 -7.99
C LYS A 367 -45.74 -37.17 -9.04
N ALA A 368 -46.05 -37.85 -10.14
CA ALA A 368 -45.06 -38.25 -11.15
C ALA A 368 -44.62 -37.11 -12.09
N VAL A 369 -45.49 -36.12 -12.37
CA VAL A 369 -45.18 -35.01 -13.30
C VAL A 369 -44.32 -33.93 -12.63
N ALA A 370 -44.47 -33.74 -11.31
CA ALA A 370 -43.68 -32.77 -10.55
C ALA A 370 -42.21 -33.22 -10.37
N THR A 371 -41.92 -34.53 -10.24
CA THR A 371 -40.55 -35.02 -10.04
C THR A 371 -39.71 -34.97 -11.32
N ALA A 372 -40.31 -35.23 -12.49
CA ALA A 372 -39.59 -35.26 -13.77
C ALA A 372 -39.14 -33.87 -14.29
N LEU A 373 -39.88 -32.81 -13.95
CA LEU A 373 -39.52 -31.42 -14.28
C LEU A 373 -38.39 -30.85 -13.40
N VAL A 374 -38.12 -31.46 -12.25
CA VAL A 374 -37.14 -30.99 -11.25
C VAL A 374 -35.72 -31.48 -11.57
N ASP A 375 -35.56 -32.74 -11.96
CA ASP A 375 -34.22 -33.32 -12.25
C ASP A 375 -33.60 -32.76 -13.55
N GLY A 376 -34.45 -32.44 -14.54
CA GLY A 376 -34.01 -31.83 -15.80
C GLY A 376 -33.43 -30.42 -15.62
N ASN A 377 -33.91 -29.66 -14.63
CA ASN A 377 -33.41 -28.31 -14.38
C ASN A 377 -32.06 -28.32 -13.65
N ARG A 378 -31.87 -29.24 -12.69
CA ARG A 378 -30.61 -29.37 -11.95
C ARG A 378 -29.45 -29.80 -12.85
N SER A 379 -29.68 -30.78 -13.72
CA SER A 379 -28.67 -31.25 -14.68
C SER A 379 -28.27 -30.15 -15.66
N LYS A 380 -29.23 -29.39 -16.19
CA LYS A 380 -28.97 -28.20 -17.03
C LYS A 380 -28.23 -27.09 -16.28
N LEU A 381 -28.55 -26.85 -15.01
CA LEU A 381 -27.85 -25.85 -14.19
C LEU A 381 -26.40 -26.27 -13.92
N GLN A 382 -26.15 -27.56 -13.68
CA GLN A 382 -24.80 -28.10 -13.55
C GLN A 382 -24.03 -27.98 -14.86
N GLN A 383 -24.64 -28.30 -16.00
CA GLN A 383 -24.04 -28.13 -17.32
C GLN A 383 -23.71 -26.67 -17.61
N PHE A 384 -24.61 -25.73 -17.28
CA PHE A 384 -24.36 -24.30 -17.38
C PHE A 384 -23.15 -23.88 -16.53
N SER A 385 -23.06 -24.37 -15.28
CA SER A 385 -21.90 -24.15 -14.41
C SER A 385 -20.61 -24.67 -15.04
N ASP A 386 -20.61 -25.90 -15.54
CA ASP A 386 -19.41 -26.50 -16.15
C ASP A 386 -18.95 -25.72 -17.38
N VAL A 387 -19.89 -25.24 -18.21
CA VAL A 387 -19.59 -24.39 -19.37
C VAL A 387 -19.08 -23.02 -18.95
N LEU A 388 -19.65 -22.39 -17.93
CA LEU A 388 -19.21 -21.07 -17.46
C LEU A 388 -17.75 -21.10 -16.99
N PHE A 389 -17.36 -22.23 -16.38
CA PHE A 389 -16.02 -22.55 -15.89
C PHE A 389 -15.20 -23.42 -16.85
N GLU A 390 -15.53 -23.46 -18.15
CA GLU A 390 -14.81 -24.30 -19.14
C GLU A 390 -13.31 -23.99 -19.24
N ASP A 391 -12.90 -22.78 -18.81
CA ASP A 391 -11.49 -22.33 -18.81
C ASP A 391 -10.71 -22.78 -17.56
N ASP A 392 -11.38 -23.34 -16.55
CA ASP A 392 -10.73 -23.93 -15.38
C ASP A 392 -10.33 -25.39 -15.65
N THR A 393 -9.45 -25.59 -16.63
CA THR A 393 -8.96 -26.89 -17.09
C THR A 393 -8.31 -27.70 -15.96
N ASP A 394 -7.63 -27.00 -15.06
CA ASP A 394 -6.89 -27.58 -13.93
C ASP A 394 -7.79 -27.89 -12.72
N ARG A 395 -9.11 -27.62 -12.83
CA ARG A 395 -10.09 -27.78 -11.74
C ARG A 395 -9.65 -27.09 -10.44
N ARG A 396 -9.08 -25.89 -10.55
CA ARG A 396 -8.60 -25.11 -9.40
C ARG A 396 -9.74 -24.70 -8.48
N TRP A 397 -10.95 -24.58 -9.02
CA TRP A 397 -12.14 -24.24 -8.25
C TRP A 397 -12.91 -25.49 -7.83
N HIS A 398 -13.00 -25.68 -6.52
CA HIS A 398 -13.82 -26.74 -5.93
C HIS A 398 -15.28 -26.64 -6.41
N PRO A 399 -15.99 -27.76 -6.69
CA PRO A 399 -17.35 -27.73 -7.21
C PRO A 399 -18.33 -26.88 -6.39
N ARG A 400 -18.23 -26.94 -5.05
CA ARG A 400 -19.04 -26.08 -4.16
C ARG A 400 -18.76 -24.59 -4.30
N VAL A 401 -17.51 -24.20 -4.62
CA VAL A 401 -17.21 -22.79 -4.89
C VAL A 401 -17.85 -22.35 -6.21
N ARG A 402 -17.80 -23.20 -7.25
CA ARG A 402 -18.49 -22.93 -8.53
C ARG A 402 -19.99 -22.76 -8.32
N GLU A 403 -20.61 -23.66 -7.56
CA GLU A 403 -22.03 -23.58 -7.18
C GLU A 403 -22.36 -22.24 -6.49
N LEU A 404 -21.62 -21.87 -5.44
CA LEU A 404 -21.82 -20.60 -4.73
C LEU A 404 -21.75 -19.38 -5.66
N LEU A 405 -20.80 -19.39 -6.59
CA LEU A 405 -20.59 -18.29 -7.53
C LEU A 405 -21.70 -18.23 -8.60
N VAL A 406 -22.13 -19.37 -9.14
CA VAL A 406 -23.26 -19.45 -10.08
C VAL A 406 -24.57 -19.02 -9.40
N MET A 407 -24.80 -19.45 -8.17
CA MET A 407 -25.99 -19.04 -7.41
C MET A 407 -25.96 -17.54 -7.09
N THR A 408 -24.79 -16.97 -6.83
CA THR A 408 -24.64 -15.52 -6.68
C THR A 408 -24.89 -14.78 -7.99
N LEU A 409 -24.40 -15.31 -9.12
CA LEU A 409 -24.70 -14.78 -10.44
C LEU A 409 -26.21 -14.72 -10.67
N LEU A 410 -26.91 -15.85 -10.47
CA LEU A 410 -28.37 -15.93 -10.63
C LEU A 410 -29.10 -14.95 -9.71
N LEU A 411 -28.66 -14.84 -8.45
CA LEU A 411 -29.22 -13.93 -7.46
C LEU A 411 -29.12 -12.45 -7.88
N ARG A 412 -28.01 -12.07 -8.51
CA ARG A 412 -27.65 -10.67 -8.76
C ARG A 412 -27.75 -10.24 -10.22
N TYR A 413 -28.03 -11.14 -11.16
CA TYR A 413 -28.01 -10.86 -12.60
C TYR A 413 -28.87 -9.68 -13.01
N ASP A 414 -30.12 -9.59 -12.53
CA ASP A 414 -30.99 -8.45 -12.87
C ASP A 414 -30.48 -7.12 -12.29
N GLN A 415 -29.86 -7.14 -11.11
CA GLN A 415 -29.25 -5.96 -10.50
C GLN A 415 -28.02 -5.51 -11.30
N PHE A 416 -27.22 -6.46 -11.79
CA PHE A 416 -26.11 -6.19 -12.69
C PHE A 416 -26.59 -5.51 -13.97
N LEU A 417 -27.62 -6.08 -14.61
CA LEU A 417 -28.21 -5.46 -15.80
C LEU A 417 -28.75 -4.06 -15.47
N ALA A 418 -29.36 -3.84 -14.32
CA ALA A 418 -29.83 -2.51 -13.88
C ALA A 418 -28.68 -1.49 -13.72
N VAL A 419 -27.52 -1.91 -13.20
CA VAL A 419 -26.32 -1.05 -13.13
C VAL A 419 -25.87 -0.63 -14.54
N LEU A 420 -25.86 -1.57 -15.49
CA LEU A 420 -25.57 -1.28 -16.89
C LEU A 420 -26.65 -0.40 -17.56
N ARG A 421 -27.93 -0.49 -17.15
CA ARG A 421 -28.99 0.36 -17.74
C ARG A 421 -28.94 1.80 -17.26
N ARG A 422 -28.42 2.06 -16.05
CA ARG A 422 -28.47 3.39 -15.41
C ARG A 422 -27.47 4.39 -16.00
N HIS A 423 -26.46 3.92 -16.74
CA HIS A 423 -25.38 4.78 -17.24
C HIS A 423 -25.03 4.48 -18.72
N PRO A 424 -26.01 4.45 -19.65
CA PRO A 424 -25.82 3.99 -21.04
C PRO A 424 -24.72 4.75 -21.80
N ASP A 425 -24.36 5.96 -21.37
CA ASP A 425 -23.46 6.88 -22.07
C ASP A 425 -22.05 6.96 -21.45
N ALA A 426 -21.69 6.08 -20.51
CA ALA A 426 -20.32 6.05 -19.96
C ALA A 426 -19.33 5.57 -21.04
N TYR A 427 -18.68 6.53 -21.72
CA TYR A 427 -17.75 6.34 -22.83
C TYR A 427 -16.65 5.31 -22.51
N ILE A 428 -16.64 4.18 -23.22
CA ILE A 428 -15.53 3.23 -23.21
C ILE A 428 -14.41 3.84 -24.06
N SER A 429 -13.24 4.05 -23.44
CA SER A 429 -12.06 4.67 -24.07
C SER A 429 -11.68 4.03 -25.41
N ASP A 430 -11.30 4.84 -26.41
CA ASP A 430 -10.90 4.41 -27.76
C ASP A 430 -9.70 3.43 -27.80
N SER A 431 -9.03 3.23 -26.66
CA SER A 431 -7.95 2.25 -26.49
C SER A 431 -8.33 0.80 -26.80
N PHE A 432 -9.62 0.48 -26.97
CA PHE A 432 -10.08 -0.86 -27.34
C PHE A 432 -10.12 -1.15 -28.84
N LYS A 433 -9.93 -0.15 -29.71
CA LYS A 433 -9.98 -0.36 -31.18
C LYS A 433 -8.86 -1.25 -31.74
N SER A 434 -7.85 -1.61 -30.94
CA SER A 434 -6.69 -2.39 -31.39
C SER A 434 -6.71 -3.89 -31.09
N TYR A 435 -7.83 -4.48 -30.63
CA TYR A 435 -7.89 -5.92 -30.31
C TYR A 435 -8.32 -6.78 -31.52
N PRO A 436 -7.48 -7.67 -32.08
CA PRO A 436 -7.63 -8.15 -33.47
C PRO A 436 -8.50 -9.41 -33.63
N ARG A 437 -9.50 -9.65 -32.79
CA ARG A 437 -10.28 -10.92 -32.85
C ARG A 437 -11.79 -10.82 -32.68
N PHE A 438 -12.34 -9.62 -32.54
CA PHE A 438 -13.76 -9.40 -32.72
C PHE A 438 -13.95 -8.67 -34.04
N ASP A 439 -14.94 -9.10 -34.82
CA ASP A 439 -15.37 -8.45 -36.05
C ASP A 439 -15.85 -7.03 -35.69
N LEU A 440 -14.91 -6.07 -35.71
CA LEU A 440 -15.04 -4.74 -35.09
C LEU A 440 -16.15 -3.91 -35.75
N ASP A 441 -16.51 -4.20 -36.99
CA ASP A 441 -17.58 -3.52 -37.72
C ASP A 441 -18.98 -3.84 -37.16
N LYS A 442 -19.14 -4.87 -36.30
CA LYS A 442 -20.40 -5.15 -35.60
C LYS A 442 -20.37 -4.86 -34.09
N SER A 443 -19.20 -4.64 -33.47
CA SER A 443 -19.09 -4.59 -32.01
C SER A 443 -18.97 -3.19 -31.39
N CYS A 444 -18.77 -2.13 -32.18
CA CYS A 444 -18.61 -0.77 -31.63
C CYS A 444 -19.92 -0.13 -31.17
N ASN A 445 -21.07 -0.77 -31.36
CA ASN A 445 -22.36 -0.27 -30.89
C ASN A 445 -22.67 -0.85 -29.49
N TYR A 446 -21.90 -0.47 -28.47
CA TYR A 446 -22.17 -0.79 -27.06
C TYR A 446 -23.42 -0.09 -26.49
N THR A 447 -24.18 0.61 -27.34
CA THR A 447 -25.47 1.24 -27.01
C THR A 447 -26.51 0.25 -26.48
N THR A 448 -26.32 -1.05 -26.73
CA THR A 448 -27.16 -2.10 -26.13
C THR A 448 -26.37 -2.96 -25.15
N ILE A 449 -26.87 -3.06 -23.92
CA ILE A 449 -26.39 -3.92 -22.80
C ILE A 449 -26.02 -5.35 -23.23
N ARG A 450 -26.63 -5.86 -24.31
CA ARG A 450 -26.35 -7.18 -24.90
C ARG A 450 -24.91 -7.37 -25.35
N ASN A 451 -24.20 -6.29 -25.69
CA ASN A 451 -22.83 -6.34 -26.20
C ASN A 451 -21.77 -6.28 -25.08
N HIS A 452 -22.18 -6.18 -23.82
CA HIS A 452 -21.25 -6.21 -22.70
C HIS A 452 -20.61 -7.60 -22.57
N LEU A 453 -19.27 -7.67 -22.51
CA LEU A 453 -18.49 -8.93 -22.54
C LEU A 453 -18.98 -9.98 -21.52
N PHE A 454 -19.23 -9.55 -20.28
CA PHE A 454 -19.82 -10.40 -19.24
C PHE A 454 -21.17 -11.01 -19.68
N VAL A 455 -22.08 -10.19 -20.22
CA VAL A 455 -23.41 -10.63 -20.68
C VAL A 455 -23.28 -11.61 -21.84
N CYS A 456 -22.43 -11.31 -22.83
CA CYS A 456 -22.19 -12.20 -23.96
C CYS A 456 -21.66 -13.57 -23.51
N ARG A 457 -20.79 -13.62 -22.49
CA ARG A 457 -20.27 -14.89 -21.97
C ARG A 457 -21.36 -15.70 -21.27
N VAL A 458 -22.20 -15.05 -20.46
CA VAL A 458 -23.35 -15.71 -19.83
C VAL A 458 -24.30 -16.25 -20.89
N GLU A 459 -24.66 -15.45 -21.90
CA GLU A 459 -25.54 -15.88 -22.98
C GLU A 459 -24.95 -17.03 -23.81
N ARG A 460 -23.64 -16.99 -24.12
CA ARG A 460 -22.94 -18.10 -24.78
C ARG A 460 -22.92 -19.37 -23.92
N ALA A 461 -22.73 -19.22 -22.62
CA ALA A 461 -22.75 -20.36 -21.70
C ALA A 461 -24.14 -21.00 -21.62
N LEU A 462 -25.21 -20.19 -21.67
CA LEU A 462 -26.59 -20.68 -21.76
C LEU A 462 -26.84 -21.43 -23.08
N GLU A 463 -26.42 -20.87 -24.21
CA GLU A 463 -26.55 -21.48 -25.53
C GLU A 463 -25.84 -22.85 -25.58
N LYS A 464 -24.58 -22.91 -25.14
CA LYS A 464 -23.79 -24.15 -25.06
C LYS A 464 -24.39 -25.20 -24.11
N ALA A 465 -25.05 -24.75 -23.03
CA ALA A 465 -25.72 -25.63 -22.09
C ALA A 465 -27.14 -26.06 -22.54
N GLY A 466 -27.62 -25.58 -23.70
CA GLY A 466 -28.98 -25.86 -24.16
C GLY A 466 -30.05 -25.29 -23.22
N VAL A 467 -29.76 -24.14 -22.61
CA VAL A 467 -30.64 -23.45 -21.67
C VAL A 467 -31.25 -22.24 -22.35
N ASP A 468 -32.57 -22.23 -22.48
CA ASP A 468 -33.27 -21.07 -23.00
C ASP A 468 -33.35 -19.93 -21.96
N LYS A 469 -33.66 -18.73 -22.44
CA LYS A 469 -33.73 -17.53 -21.59
C LYS A 469 -34.87 -17.58 -20.57
N SER A 470 -35.96 -18.30 -20.84
CA SER A 470 -37.06 -18.47 -19.88
C SER A 470 -36.60 -19.30 -18.68
N ILE A 471 -35.96 -20.44 -18.90
CA ILE A 471 -35.40 -21.30 -17.86
C ILE A 471 -34.40 -20.51 -17.00
N PHE A 472 -33.50 -19.75 -17.64
CA PHE A 472 -32.55 -18.91 -16.90
C PHE A 472 -33.23 -17.85 -16.04
N ASN A 473 -34.26 -17.18 -16.55
CA ASN A 473 -35.03 -16.20 -15.78
C ASN A 473 -35.75 -16.84 -14.59
N ASP A 474 -36.25 -18.06 -14.75
CA ASP A 474 -36.88 -18.81 -13.67
C ASP A 474 -35.86 -19.25 -12.62
N TRP A 475 -34.64 -19.65 -13.02
CA TRP A 475 -33.54 -19.87 -12.08
C TRP A 475 -33.20 -18.60 -11.29
N CYS A 476 -33.14 -17.43 -11.93
CA CYS A 476 -32.93 -16.16 -11.23
C CYS A 476 -34.06 -15.84 -10.22
N LYS A 477 -35.32 -16.19 -10.52
CA LYS A 477 -36.43 -16.04 -9.56
C LYS A 477 -36.28 -17.01 -8.39
N CYS A 478 -36.05 -18.29 -8.66
CA CYS A 478 -35.86 -19.33 -7.64
C CYS A 478 -34.68 -19.00 -6.72
N ALA A 479 -33.53 -18.60 -7.26
CA ALA A 479 -32.35 -18.21 -6.47
C ALA A 479 -32.65 -17.04 -5.51
N ARG A 480 -33.45 -16.05 -5.96
CA ARG A 480 -33.89 -14.92 -5.11
C ARG A 480 -34.84 -15.37 -4.01
N SER A 481 -35.86 -16.17 -4.35
CA SER A 481 -36.81 -16.70 -3.36
C SER A 481 -36.09 -17.54 -2.31
N ALA A 482 -35.24 -18.48 -2.74
CA ALA A 482 -34.45 -19.32 -1.85
C ALA A 482 -33.52 -18.51 -0.94
N PHE A 483 -32.87 -17.48 -1.48
CA PHE A 483 -32.05 -16.58 -0.66
C PHE A 483 -32.88 -15.85 0.39
N ILE A 484 -34.06 -15.34 0.03
CA ILE A 484 -34.95 -14.68 1.00
C ILE A 484 -35.38 -15.67 2.08
N GLU A 485 -35.86 -16.86 1.71
CA GLU A 485 -36.33 -17.89 2.64
C GLU A 485 -35.24 -18.33 3.61
N ARG A 486 -34.03 -18.66 3.11
CA ARG A 486 -32.88 -19.06 3.93
C ARG A 486 -32.41 -17.96 4.88
N ASN A 487 -32.63 -16.70 4.52
CA ASN A 487 -32.18 -15.55 5.30
C ASN A 487 -33.31 -14.82 6.02
N LEU A 488 -34.56 -15.32 5.95
CA LEU A 488 -35.72 -14.62 6.47
C LEU A 488 -35.58 -14.33 7.96
N ILE A 489 -35.08 -15.32 8.72
CA ILE A 489 -34.83 -15.23 10.18
C ILE A 489 -33.78 -14.15 10.53
N ALA A 490 -32.96 -13.74 9.56
CA ALA A 490 -31.88 -12.79 9.74
C ALA A 490 -32.22 -11.35 9.38
N ILE A 491 -33.29 -11.17 8.61
CA ILE A 491 -33.83 -9.87 8.31
C ILE A 491 -34.58 -9.46 9.58
N PRO A 492 -34.20 -8.34 10.23
CA PRO A 492 -34.96 -7.82 11.37
C PRO A 492 -36.42 -7.65 10.91
N ASP A 493 -37.29 -8.55 11.36
CA ASP A 493 -38.54 -8.82 10.68
C ASP A 493 -39.56 -7.71 10.95
N LEU A 494 -39.87 -6.93 9.90
CA LEU A 494 -41.07 -6.10 9.78
C LEU A 494 -42.12 -6.77 8.85
N SER A 495 -41.93 -8.03 8.47
CA SER A 495 -42.71 -8.75 7.44
C SER A 495 -43.34 -10.05 7.96
N LEU A 496 -44.49 -9.82 8.59
CA LEU A 496 -45.63 -10.71 8.83
C LEU A 496 -45.83 -11.87 7.82
N TYR A 497 -46.20 -13.02 8.37
CA TYR A 497 -47.06 -14.00 7.69
C TYR A 497 -48.53 -13.59 7.80
N GLY A 498 -49.27 -13.61 6.68
CA GLY A 498 -50.73 -13.75 6.71
C GLY A 498 -51.52 -13.08 5.57
N GLY A 499 -51.98 -13.91 4.62
CA GLY A 499 -53.22 -13.67 3.88
C GLY A 499 -53.15 -12.78 2.63
N THR A 500 -53.92 -13.16 1.62
CA THR A 500 -54.00 -12.60 0.25
C THR A 500 -54.42 -11.11 0.15
N ASN A 501 -54.69 -10.42 1.26
CA ASN A 501 -55.09 -9.01 1.27
C ASN A 501 -54.01 -8.13 1.90
N LYS A 502 -53.40 -7.28 1.06
CA LYS A 502 -52.25 -6.40 1.29
C LYS A 502 -52.49 -5.30 2.36
N ARG A 503 -52.76 -5.66 3.62
CA ARG A 503 -52.60 -4.74 4.77
C ARG A 503 -51.80 -5.43 5.87
N ILE A 504 -50.69 -4.81 6.23
CA ILE A 504 -49.71 -5.25 7.22
C ILE A 504 -50.21 -4.82 8.61
N MET A 505 -50.48 -5.77 9.53
CA MET A 505 -50.75 -5.52 10.94
C MET A 505 -49.65 -6.13 11.83
N LEU A 506 -48.90 -5.30 12.54
CA LEU A 506 -47.81 -5.68 13.46
C LEU A 506 -48.37 -6.28 14.77
N ASP A 507 -47.85 -7.43 15.23
CA ASP A 507 -48.04 -7.83 16.64
C ASP A 507 -47.15 -6.92 17.52
N PRO A 508 -47.73 -6.05 18.37
CA PRO A 508 -46.95 -5.14 19.20
C PRO A 508 -45.96 -5.85 20.12
N ARG A 509 -46.23 -7.11 20.49
CA ARG A 509 -45.38 -7.89 21.39
C ARG A 509 -44.06 -8.27 20.73
N PHE A 510 -44.09 -8.69 19.46
CA PHE A 510 -42.87 -9.04 18.72
C PHE A 510 -41.97 -7.82 18.49
N PHE A 511 -42.58 -6.65 18.23
CA PHE A 511 -41.85 -5.39 18.17
C PHE A 511 -41.20 -5.04 19.51
N ILE A 512 -41.93 -5.20 20.62
CA ILE A 512 -41.41 -4.98 21.97
C ILE A 512 -40.26 -5.95 22.28
N ASP A 513 -40.38 -7.23 21.94
CA ASP A 513 -39.33 -8.22 22.17
C ASP A 513 -38.08 -7.95 21.33
N HIS A 514 -38.26 -7.49 20.08
CA HIS A 514 -37.16 -7.06 19.23
C HIS A 514 -36.45 -5.82 19.79
N MET A 515 -37.22 -4.82 20.23
CA MET A 515 -36.68 -3.62 20.87
C MET A 515 -35.98 -3.94 22.20
N ASN A 516 -36.51 -4.87 22.98
CA ASN A 516 -35.89 -5.36 24.21
C ASN A 516 -34.59 -6.11 23.92
N SER A 517 -34.54 -6.90 22.86
CA SER A 517 -33.33 -7.60 22.41
C SER A 517 -32.26 -6.62 21.93
N ILE A 518 -32.65 -5.59 21.17
CA ILE A 518 -31.75 -4.49 20.76
C ILE A 518 -31.25 -3.72 21.99
N ALA A 519 -32.12 -3.39 22.93
CA ALA A 519 -31.75 -2.69 24.16
C ALA A 519 -30.78 -3.52 25.01
N SER A 520 -31.04 -4.82 25.15
CA SER A 520 -30.16 -5.75 25.87
C SER A 520 -28.79 -5.87 25.18
N LEU A 521 -28.75 -5.98 23.85
CA LEU A 521 -27.51 -5.99 23.08
C LEU A 521 -26.74 -4.68 23.21
N ALA A 522 -27.44 -3.53 23.17
CA ALA A 522 -26.83 -2.22 23.36
C ALA A 522 -26.24 -2.07 24.77
N GLN A 523 -26.94 -2.54 25.80
CA GLN A 523 -26.44 -2.55 27.19
C GLN A 523 -25.25 -3.49 27.37
N SER A 524 -25.30 -4.70 26.80
CA SER A 524 -24.19 -5.65 26.83
C SER A 524 -22.95 -5.09 26.13
N ASN A 525 -23.11 -4.52 24.93
CA ASN A 525 -22.02 -3.86 24.21
C ASN A 525 -21.47 -2.67 24.99
N HIS A 526 -22.33 -1.86 25.63
CA HIS A 526 -21.89 -0.78 26.51
C HIS A 526 -21.03 -1.33 27.65
N HIS A 527 -21.44 -2.42 28.29
CA HIS A 527 -20.67 -3.04 29.37
C HIS A 527 -19.29 -3.53 28.91
N VAL A 528 -19.21 -4.23 27.77
CA VAL A 528 -17.94 -4.69 27.18
C VAL A 528 -17.04 -3.50 26.84
N VAL A 529 -17.58 -2.43 26.26
CA VAL A 529 -16.81 -1.21 25.97
C VAL A 529 -16.26 -0.58 27.24
N GLN A 530 -17.05 -0.53 28.33
CA GLN A 530 -16.56 -0.02 29.62
C GLN A 530 -15.53 -0.94 30.27
N GLN A 531 -15.63 -2.26 30.09
CA GLN A 531 -14.62 -3.22 30.54
C GLN A 531 -13.30 -3.04 29.78
N LEU A 532 -13.35 -2.95 28.44
CA LEU A 532 -12.17 -2.72 27.61
C LEU A 532 -11.51 -1.36 27.93
N ARG A 533 -12.32 -0.31 28.18
CA ARG A 533 -11.80 0.99 28.63
C ARG A 533 -11.06 0.88 29.97
N ARG A 534 -11.60 0.12 30.94
CA ARG A 534 -10.91 -0.14 32.22
C ARG A 534 -9.59 -0.89 31.99
N GLN A 535 -9.60 -1.98 31.23
CA GLN A 535 -8.37 -2.74 30.91
C GLN A 535 -7.31 -1.89 30.19
N LEU A 536 -7.73 -1.03 29.26
CA LEU A 536 -6.81 -0.12 28.57
C LEU A 536 -6.18 0.90 29.54
N ASN A 537 -6.99 1.45 30.45
CA ASN A 537 -6.49 2.35 31.49
C ASN A 537 -5.49 1.64 32.41
N ASP A 538 -5.80 0.42 32.85
CA ASP A 538 -4.91 -0.38 33.70
C ASP A 538 -3.58 -0.70 32.99
N MET A 539 -3.63 -1.09 31.72
CA MET A 539 -2.42 -1.32 30.91
C MET A 539 -1.61 -0.04 30.71
N GLN A 540 -2.27 1.09 30.50
CA GLN A 540 -1.61 2.38 30.34
C GLN A 540 -0.92 2.82 31.64
N GLU A 541 -1.56 2.61 32.79
CA GLU A 541 -0.98 2.87 34.10
C GLU A 541 0.24 1.96 34.36
N LEU A 542 0.13 0.67 34.04
CA LEU A 542 1.22 -0.30 34.18
C LEU A 542 2.41 0.03 33.27
N MET A 543 2.17 0.43 32.01
CA MET A 543 3.22 0.90 31.09
C MET A 543 3.88 2.19 31.60
N THR A 544 3.09 3.13 32.11
CA THR A 544 3.60 4.40 32.66
C THR A 544 4.49 4.12 33.88
N HIS A 545 4.05 3.24 34.78
CA HIS A 545 4.83 2.80 35.93
C HIS A 545 6.13 2.08 35.49
N GLY A 546 6.04 1.17 34.52
CA GLY A 546 7.20 0.46 33.98
C GLY A 546 8.22 1.37 33.29
N LEU A 547 7.76 2.37 32.53
CA LEU A 547 8.62 3.37 31.92
C LEU A 547 9.32 4.23 32.98
N ASN A 548 8.61 4.62 34.04
CA ASN A 548 9.22 5.35 35.16
C ASN A 548 10.27 4.51 35.89
N LEU A 549 10.01 3.21 36.09
CA LEU A 549 10.96 2.28 36.71
C LEU A 549 12.21 2.08 35.85
N ASN A 550 12.02 1.87 34.54
CA ASN A 550 13.13 1.72 33.58
C ASN A 550 13.94 3.00 33.43
N HIS A 551 13.30 4.17 33.46
CA HIS A 551 14.01 5.44 33.45
C HIS A 551 14.90 5.58 34.68
N ARG A 552 14.39 5.22 35.86
CA ARG A 552 15.15 5.21 37.12
C ARG A 552 16.33 4.23 37.07
N LEU A 553 16.09 2.99 36.65
CA LEU A 553 17.14 1.97 36.48
C LEU A 553 18.21 2.38 35.47
N HIS A 554 17.82 3.03 34.36
CA HIS A 554 18.76 3.51 33.35
C HIS A 554 19.62 4.68 33.86
N VAL A 555 19.05 5.58 34.66
CA VAL A 555 19.80 6.65 35.32
C VAL A 555 20.80 6.06 36.31
N ASP A 556 20.39 5.06 37.10
CA ASP A 556 21.26 4.37 38.05
C ASP A 556 22.39 3.58 37.34
N GLN A 557 22.07 2.87 36.25
CA GLN A 557 23.06 2.17 35.42
C GLN A 557 24.05 3.13 34.76
N CYS A 558 23.59 4.26 34.21
CA CYS A 558 24.50 5.25 33.62
C CYS A 558 25.47 5.81 34.67
N THR A 559 24.99 6.01 35.89
CA THR A 559 25.81 6.47 37.03
C THR A 559 26.84 5.42 37.43
N LEU A 560 26.45 4.14 37.46
CA LEU A 560 27.35 3.02 37.71
C LEU A 560 28.41 2.86 36.60
N LEU A 561 28.00 2.90 35.33
CA LEU A 561 28.88 2.72 34.17
C LEU A 561 29.90 3.86 34.04
N THR A 562 29.51 5.08 34.43
CA THR A 562 30.40 6.23 34.50
C THR A 562 31.43 6.06 35.63
N SER A 563 31.03 5.48 36.76
CA SER A 563 31.93 5.14 37.86
C SER A 563 32.91 4.01 37.49
N VAL A 564 32.42 2.96 36.80
CA VAL A 564 33.26 1.86 36.30
C VAL A 564 34.27 2.35 35.28
N ARG A 565 33.87 3.17 34.30
CA ARG A 565 34.80 3.75 33.33
C ARG A 565 35.87 4.61 33.98
N ARG A 566 35.53 5.39 35.01
CA ARG A 566 36.52 6.15 35.80
C ARG A 566 37.55 5.22 36.45
N MET A 567 37.10 4.13 37.08
CA MET A 567 38.00 3.14 37.68
C MET A 567 38.87 2.45 36.64
N GLU A 568 38.31 2.11 35.48
CA GLU A 568 39.02 1.44 34.38
C GLU A 568 40.12 2.33 33.78
N THR A 569 39.86 3.63 33.58
CA THR A 569 40.89 4.61 33.17
C THR A 569 41.98 4.83 34.21
N HIS A 570 41.71 4.58 35.50
CA HIS A 570 42.72 4.73 36.55
C HIS A 570 43.54 3.45 36.78
N LEU A 571 43.02 2.28 36.42
CA LEU A 571 43.65 0.98 36.70
C LEU A 571 44.40 0.37 35.52
N LEU A 572 43.98 0.62 34.28
CA LEU A 572 44.58 0.02 33.09
C LEU A 572 45.48 1.02 32.36
N GLY A 573 46.71 1.16 32.86
CA GLY A 573 47.79 1.85 32.15
C GLY A 573 48.07 1.24 30.77
N ASN A 574 48.51 2.08 29.83
CA ASN A 574 48.72 1.81 28.40
C ASN A 574 49.31 0.41 28.11
N ARG A 575 48.58 -0.38 27.31
CA ARG A 575 48.93 -1.76 26.96
C ARG A 575 49.81 -1.82 25.70
N PRO A 576 50.90 -2.62 25.64
CA PRO A 576 51.76 -2.74 24.47
C PRO A 576 51.14 -3.61 23.36
N GLU A 577 51.33 -3.18 22.11
CA GLU A 577 50.89 -3.87 20.89
C GLU A 577 51.64 -5.20 20.70
N THR A 578 50.91 -6.24 20.29
CA THR A 578 51.46 -7.58 20.00
C THR A 578 51.20 -7.95 18.55
N VAL A 579 52.27 -8.28 17.83
CA VAL A 579 52.30 -8.60 16.39
C VAL A 579 52.00 -10.09 16.17
N SER A 580 51.18 -10.43 15.18
CA SER A 580 51.00 -11.82 14.69
C SER A 580 51.00 -11.88 13.15
N PRO A 581 51.29 -13.07 12.56
CA PRO A 581 51.91 -13.20 11.23
C PRO A 581 50.94 -13.35 10.05
N SER A 582 51.46 -13.00 8.88
CA SER A 582 50.81 -12.86 7.56
C SER A 582 50.47 -14.15 6.81
N PRO A 583 49.33 -14.18 6.07
CA PRO A 583 49.18 -14.90 4.82
C PRO A 583 49.11 -13.96 3.59
N SER A 584 49.51 -14.52 2.45
CA SER A 584 50.01 -13.93 1.22
C SER A 584 48.98 -13.35 0.24
N SER A 585 48.08 -12.51 0.74
CA SER A 585 47.25 -11.64 -0.11
C SER A 585 46.75 -10.50 0.77
N ASN A 586 47.41 -9.35 0.71
CA ASN A 586 47.06 -8.14 1.49
C ASN A 586 45.69 -7.52 1.11
N VAL A 587 44.84 -8.27 0.41
CA VAL A 587 43.48 -7.86 0.06
C VAL A 587 42.64 -7.84 1.34
N THR A 588 42.29 -6.64 1.76
CA THR A 588 41.40 -6.43 2.91
C THR A 588 39.95 -6.74 2.49
N PRO A 589 39.14 -7.44 3.31
CA PRO A 589 37.73 -7.65 3.00
C PRO A 589 37.01 -6.32 2.78
N PHE A 590 36.15 -6.23 1.76
CA PHE A 590 35.47 -4.98 1.40
C PHE A 590 34.60 -4.44 2.56
N THR A 591 33.95 -5.32 3.33
CA THR A 591 33.20 -4.94 4.54
C THR A 591 34.06 -4.25 5.59
N VAL A 592 35.35 -4.60 5.68
CA VAL A 592 36.32 -3.99 6.61
C VAL A 592 36.83 -2.66 6.06
N SER A 593 37.29 -2.61 4.80
CA SER A 593 37.73 -1.37 4.14
C SER A 593 36.63 -0.28 4.12
N MET A 594 35.36 -0.70 4.15
CA MET A 594 34.22 0.21 4.15
C MET A 594 33.77 0.68 5.53
N LYS A 595 34.33 0.15 6.63
CA LYS A 595 34.08 0.68 7.99
C LYS A 595 34.75 2.05 8.12
N GLY A 596 33.98 3.11 7.89
CA GLY A 596 34.48 4.49 7.81
C GLY A 596 34.11 5.17 6.49
N PHE A 597 33.48 4.44 5.57
CA PHE A 597 32.90 5.03 4.38
C PHE A 597 31.67 5.86 4.73
N THR A 598 31.86 7.17 4.83
CA THR A 598 30.75 8.12 4.95
C THR A 598 30.25 8.50 3.56
N ASN A 599 29.00 8.96 3.46
CA ASN A 599 28.45 9.48 2.20
C ASN A 599 29.18 10.75 1.69
N GLN A 600 30.19 11.22 2.42
CA GLN A 600 30.96 12.43 2.13
C GLN A 600 32.33 12.15 1.47
N LYS A 601 32.75 10.89 1.32
CA LYS A 601 33.99 10.60 0.56
C LYS A 601 33.88 11.13 -0.86
N SER A 602 34.91 11.84 -1.31
CA SER A 602 34.98 12.37 -2.66
C SER A 602 35.08 11.22 -3.67
N MET A 603 34.66 11.44 -4.91
CA MET A 603 34.84 10.45 -5.98
C MET A 603 36.32 10.07 -6.11
N SER A 604 37.23 11.05 -6.01
CA SER A 604 38.67 10.82 -6.06
C SER A 604 39.20 9.87 -4.98
N ASP A 605 38.79 10.03 -3.71
CA ASP A 605 39.23 9.15 -2.62
C ASP A 605 38.78 7.69 -2.85
N VAL A 606 37.57 7.53 -3.38
CA VAL A 606 36.97 6.23 -3.66
C VAL A 606 37.68 5.58 -4.83
N PHE A 607 38.00 6.35 -5.86
CA PHE A 607 38.75 5.88 -7.01
C PHE A 607 40.09 5.30 -6.58
N VAL A 608 40.84 6.04 -5.75
CA VAL A 608 42.12 5.58 -5.21
C VAL A 608 41.93 4.30 -4.41
N SER A 609 41.02 4.27 -3.43
CA SER A 609 40.79 3.07 -2.61
C SER A 609 40.33 1.87 -3.43
N PHE A 610 39.51 2.07 -4.48
CA PHE A 610 39.02 0.96 -5.31
C PHE A 610 40.15 0.20 -5.99
N PHE A 611 41.16 0.92 -6.49
CA PHE A 611 42.31 0.36 -7.20
C PHE A 611 43.47 -0.04 -6.28
N ASP A 612 43.74 0.76 -5.25
CA ASP A 612 44.84 0.51 -4.30
C ASP A 612 44.56 -0.65 -3.35
N GLU A 613 43.32 -0.73 -2.84
CA GLU A 613 42.92 -1.78 -1.89
C GLU A 613 42.25 -2.99 -2.59
N ASP A 614 42.19 -2.99 -3.93
CA ASP A 614 41.47 -3.95 -4.78
C ASP A 614 40.09 -4.32 -4.22
N TYR A 615 39.18 -3.34 -4.21
CA TYR A 615 37.80 -3.55 -3.72
C TYR A 615 37.08 -4.68 -4.43
N ARG A 616 37.46 -4.98 -5.68
CA ARG A 616 36.93 -6.11 -6.44
C ARG A 616 37.33 -7.43 -5.78
N ALA A 617 38.61 -7.64 -5.51
CA ALA A 617 39.08 -8.83 -4.81
C ALA A 617 38.52 -8.88 -3.37
N GLY A 618 38.50 -7.75 -2.66
CA GLY A 618 37.97 -7.66 -1.29
C GLY A 618 36.49 -8.03 -1.18
N PHE A 619 35.68 -7.69 -2.18
CA PHE A 619 34.27 -8.05 -2.21
C PHE A 619 34.01 -9.52 -2.59
N GLU A 620 34.84 -10.10 -3.46
CA GLU A 620 34.79 -11.55 -3.72
C GLU A 620 35.30 -12.37 -2.53
N LEU A 621 36.25 -11.82 -1.76
CA LEU A 621 36.70 -12.40 -0.49
C LEU A 621 35.57 -12.40 0.54
N ASP A 622 34.87 -11.28 0.72
CA ASP A 622 33.70 -11.20 1.60
C ASP A 622 32.68 -12.29 1.25
N LYS A 623 32.26 -12.41 -0.01
CA LYS A 623 31.26 -13.42 -0.42
C LYS A 623 31.64 -14.86 -0.08
N LYS A 624 32.94 -15.17 -0.06
CA LYS A 624 33.46 -16.50 0.24
C LYS A 624 33.61 -16.75 1.74
N SER A 625 33.69 -15.68 2.55
CA SER A 625 33.87 -15.77 4.00
C SER A 625 32.64 -16.35 4.71
N GLU A 626 32.87 -17.08 5.80
CA GLU A 626 31.78 -17.62 6.62
C GLU A 626 30.99 -16.51 7.34
N ALA A 627 31.65 -15.44 7.77
CA ALA A 627 30.98 -14.26 8.33
C ALA A 627 29.94 -13.67 7.37
N TRP A 628 30.23 -13.66 6.06
CA TRP A 628 29.25 -13.26 5.06
C TRP A 628 28.17 -14.32 4.85
N LYS A 629 28.45 -15.62 4.93
CA LYS A 629 27.41 -16.64 4.67
C LYS A 629 26.47 -16.82 5.86
N GLU A 630 27.02 -16.98 7.05
CA GLU A 630 26.31 -17.42 8.26
C GLU A 630 25.94 -16.23 9.17
N ASP A 631 26.87 -15.32 9.44
CA ASP A 631 26.67 -14.30 10.48
C ASP A 631 25.91 -13.06 9.98
N MET A 632 26.07 -12.69 8.72
CA MET A 632 25.48 -11.47 8.17
C MET A 632 24.01 -11.68 7.75
N ASP A 633 23.11 -10.85 8.26
CA ASP A 633 21.69 -10.94 7.92
C ASP A 633 21.42 -10.56 6.44
N ALA A 634 20.29 -11.02 5.89
CA ALA A 634 19.92 -10.75 4.50
C ALA A 634 19.81 -9.24 4.17
N PRO A 635 19.24 -8.38 5.04
CA PRO A 635 19.25 -6.92 4.87
C PRO A 635 20.65 -6.30 4.75
N GLU A 636 21.60 -6.73 5.57
CA GLU A 636 22.96 -6.20 5.62
C GLU A 636 23.79 -6.69 4.41
N LYS A 637 23.68 -7.97 4.05
CA LYS A 637 24.20 -8.50 2.77
C LYS A 637 23.74 -7.66 1.59
N LYS A 638 22.44 -7.36 1.54
CA LYS A 638 21.83 -6.53 0.50
C LYS A 638 22.37 -5.10 0.51
N ARG A 639 22.61 -4.53 1.69
CA ARG A 639 23.21 -3.20 1.84
C ARG A 639 24.61 -3.13 1.24
N TYR A 640 25.51 -4.06 1.56
CA TYR A 640 26.88 -4.07 1.02
C TYR A 640 26.91 -4.38 -0.47
N LYS A 641 26.06 -5.30 -0.97
CA LYS A 641 25.90 -5.55 -2.42
C LYS A 641 25.49 -4.28 -3.18
N ASN A 642 24.53 -3.52 -2.64
CA ASN A 642 24.08 -2.27 -3.24
C ASN A 642 25.18 -1.20 -3.20
N LEU A 643 25.93 -1.11 -2.09
CA LEU A 643 27.02 -0.16 -1.94
C LEU A 643 28.17 -0.45 -2.92
N PHE A 644 28.61 -1.70 -3.01
CA PHE A 644 29.61 -2.14 -3.98
C PHE A 644 29.16 -1.84 -5.42
N THR A 645 27.88 -2.09 -5.74
CA THR A 645 27.31 -1.78 -7.06
C THR A 645 27.36 -0.28 -7.38
N LYS A 646 27.07 0.58 -6.39
CA LYS A 646 27.17 2.04 -6.56
C LYS A 646 28.62 2.50 -6.77
N ILE A 647 29.56 1.98 -5.98
CA ILE A 647 30.99 2.28 -6.15
C ILE A 647 31.46 1.85 -7.53
N LYS A 648 31.22 0.59 -7.91
CA LYS A 648 31.54 0.06 -9.24
C LYS A 648 30.99 0.94 -10.37
N ARG A 649 29.76 1.42 -10.24
CA ARG A 649 29.14 2.32 -11.20
C ARG A 649 29.84 3.68 -11.26
N ALA A 650 30.16 4.27 -10.12
CA ALA A 650 30.90 5.53 -10.05
C ALA A 650 32.32 5.41 -10.64
N ILE A 651 33.04 4.33 -10.36
CA ILE A 651 34.37 4.08 -10.95
C ILE A 651 34.27 3.92 -12.46
N LYS A 652 33.26 3.21 -12.97
CA LYS A 652 33.01 3.12 -14.41
C LYS A 652 32.82 4.52 -15.03
N ILE A 653 32.03 5.38 -14.38
CA ILE A 653 31.80 6.75 -14.86
C ILE A 653 33.08 7.57 -14.86
N ALA A 654 33.89 7.47 -13.81
CA ALA A 654 35.20 8.11 -13.75
C ALA A 654 36.12 7.64 -14.88
N LEU A 655 36.21 6.33 -15.11
CA LEU A 655 37.02 5.75 -16.19
C LEU A 655 36.56 6.21 -17.58
N MET A 656 35.26 6.40 -17.81
CA MET A 656 34.75 6.93 -19.09
C MET A 656 35.12 8.39 -19.35
N HIS A 657 35.70 9.10 -18.38
CA HIS A 657 36.12 10.50 -18.50
C HIS A 657 37.65 10.66 -18.44
N VAL A 658 38.45 9.58 -18.40
CA VAL A 658 39.91 9.67 -18.49
C VAL A 658 40.37 9.22 -19.89
N ASP A 659 41.55 9.66 -20.30
CA ASP A 659 42.10 9.29 -21.62
C ASP A 659 42.72 7.89 -21.60
N GLU A 660 43.33 7.51 -20.48
CA GLU A 660 44.06 6.27 -20.29
C GLU A 660 43.61 5.56 -19.01
N PHE A 661 43.62 4.23 -19.04
CA PHE A 661 43.36 3.41 -17.88
C PHE A 661 44.56 3.50 -16.90
N PRO A 662 44.34 3.63 -15.58
CA PRO A 662 45.46 3.75 -14.64
C PRO A 662 46.25 2.43 -14.56
N LEU A 663 47.36 2.35 -15.28
CA LEU A 663 48.29 1.23 -15.22
C LEU A 663 49.19 1.33 -13.98
N ILE A 664 49.65 0.17 -13.50
CA ILE A 664 50.61 0.09 -12.42
C ILE A 664 51.96 0.59 -12.97
N PRO A 665 52.54 1.69 -12.45
CA PRO A 665 53.85 2.16 -12.89
C PRO A 665 54.95 1.17 -12.49
N ASP A 666 56.09 1.22 -13.18
CA ASP A 666 57.27 0.38 -12.88
C ASP A 666 57.75 0.51 -11.43
N ASP A 667 57.48 1.67 -10.81
CA ASP A 667 57.71 1.94 -9.39
C ASP A 667 56.38 1.91 -8.62
N PRO A 668 56.07 0.81 -7.89
CA PRO A 668 54.80 0.66 -7.17
C PRO A 668 54.52 1.76 -6.15
N SER A 669 55.55 2.45 -5.64
CA SER A 669 55.38 3.55 -4.68
C SER A 669 54.64 4.75 -5.28
N LYS A 670 54.71 4.92 -6.61
CA LYS A 670 54.02 5.99 -7.36
C LYS A 670 52.59 5.65 -7.74
N TYR A 671 52.14 4.40 -7.56
CA TYR A 671 50.83 3.97 -8.03
C TYR A 671 49.69 4.79 -7.42
N LYS A 672 49.74 5.08 -6.11
CA LYS A 672 48.76 5.96 -5.43
C LYS A 672 48.70 7.36 -6.02
N GLU A 673 49.84 7.91 -6.42
CA GLU A 673 49.92 9.24 -7.01
C GLU A 673 49.32 9.26 -8.42
N VAL A 674 49.61 8.24 -9.23
CA VAL A 674 48.99 8.04 -10.56
C VAL A 674 47.48 7.93 -10.43
N LEU A 675 46.97 7.14 -9.48
CA LEU A 675 45.54 7.00 -9.20
C LEU A 675 44.90 8.33 -8.80
N ARG A 676 45.54 9.11 -7.92
CA ARG A 676 45.03 10.43 -7.50
C ARG A 676 44.96 11.42 -8.67
N ARG A 677 46.00 11.49 -9.51
CA ARG A 677 46.02 12.36 -10.70
C ARG A 677 44.91 11.97 -11.67
N THR A 678 44.81 10.68 -11.98
CA THR A 678 43.77 10.11 -12.85
C THR A 678 42.37 10.45 -12.32
N ALA A 679 42.14 10.24 -11.03
CA ALA A 679 40.84 10.52 -10.41
C ALA A 679 40.49 12.01 -10.40
N THR A 680 41.48 12.88 -10.16
CA THR A 680 41.29 14.34 -10.17
C THR A 680 40.89 14.83 -11.57
N VAL A 681 41.59 14.35 -12.62
CA VAL A 681 41.27 14.65 -14.02
C VAL A 681 39.87 14.15 -14.38
N ALA A 682 39.52 12.93 -13.96
CA ALA A 682 38.18 12.38 -14.15
C ALA A 682 37.10 13.25 -13.46
N GLU A 683 37.33 13.65 -12.21
CA GLU A 683 36.40 14.46 -11.43
C GLU A 683 36.18 15.84 -12.06
N GLU A 684 37.25 16.48 -12.52
CA GLU A 684 37.18 17.77 -13.22
C GLU A 684 36.38 17.68 -14.53
N ARG A 685 36.65 16.67 -15.36
CA ARG A 685 35.89 16.46 -16.61
C ARG A 685 34.43 16.15 -16.35
N ILE A 686 34.13 15.36 -15.32
CA ILE A 686 32.75 15.09 -14.91
C ILE A 686 32.07 16.38 -14.46
N ARG A 687 32.71 17.21 -13.61
CA ARG A 687 32.18 18.51 -13.18
C ARG A 687 31.88 19.42 -14.35
N ASN A 688 32.83 19.59 -15.27
CA ASN A 688 32.69 20.42 -16.46
C ASN A 688 31.56 19.92 -17.37
N SER A 689 31.47 18.60 -17.54
CA SER A 689 30.46 18.00 -18.41
C SER A 689 29.04 18.09 -17.83
N LEU A 690 28.88 18.20 -16.51
CA LEU A 690 27.59 18.25 -15.82
C LEU A 690 27.22 19.67 -15.34
N ASP A 691 28.01 20.68 -15.72
CA ASP A 691 27.90 22.05 -15.22
C ASP A 691 27.81 22.14 -13.68
N TYR A 692 28.62 21.31 -13.01
CA TYR A 692 28.53 21.11 -11.55
C TYR A 692 29.35 22.13 -10.74
N GLY A 693 30.02 23.06 -11.43
CA GLY A 693 30.92 24.06 -10.85
C GLY A 693 32.06 23.43 -10.03
N ASP A 694 32.58 24.18 -9.05
CA ASP A 694 33.73 23.75 -8.24
C ASP A 694 33.39 22.78 -7.09
N LYS A 695 32.16 22.28 -7.02
CA LYS A 695 31.73 21.43 -5.91
C LYS A 695 32.31 20.03 -6.04
N LYS A 696 32.89 19.51 -4.95
CA LYS A 696 33.31 18.10 -4.86
C LYS A 696 32.12 17.17 -5.14
N ILE A 697 32.35 16.16 -5.97
CA ILE A 697 31.30 15.21 -6.33
C ILE A 697 31.40 13.98 -5.43
N SER A 698 30.37 13.72 -4.62
CA SER A 698 30.26 12.46 -3.88
C SER A 698 29.79 11.32 -4.81
N ILE A 699 30.12 10.07 -4.49
CA ILE A 699 29.55 8.90 -5.22
C ILE A 699 28.04 8.97 -5.28
N TYR A 700 27.40 9.27 -4.14
CA TYR A 700 25.95 9.25 -4.04
C TYR A 700 25.30 10.29 -4.92
N THR A 701 25.91 11.47 -5.04
CA THR A 701 25.50 12.48 -5.99
C THR A 701 25.64 11.93 -7.41
N LEU A 702 26.84 11.44 -7.76
CA LEU A 702 27.16 10.97 -9.11
C LEU A 702 26.19 9.86 -9.57
N VAL A 703 26.00 8.78 -8.80
CA VAL A 703 25.20 7.64 -9.27
C VAL A 703 23.69 7.92 -9.35
N ASN A 704 23.22 9.00 -8.72
CA ASN A 704 21.79 9.36 -8.67
C ASN A 704 21.42 10.49 -9.64
N LEU A 705 22.37 11.09 -10.36
CA LEU A 705 22.04 12.09 -11.38
C LEU A 705 21.26 11.44 -12.54
N PRO A 706 20.15 12.04 -12.99
CA PRO A 706 19.33 11.49 -14.07
C PRO A 706 20.13 11.25 -15.36
N ASP A 707 20.92 12.24 -15.76
CA ASP A 707 21.63 12.29 -17.05
C ASP A 707 22.74 11.23 -17.17
N ILE A 708 23.23 10.73 -16.04
CA ILE A 708 24.29 9.72 -16.01
C ILE A 708 23.83 8.39 -16.61
N LYS A 709 22.53 8.06 -16.52
CA LYS A 709 22.00 6.84 -17.15
C LYS A 709 22.12 6.87 -18.67
N ASP A 710 21.99 8.04 -19.29
CA ASP A 710 22.09 8.16 -20.73
C ASP A 710 23.54 8.25 -21.19
N ARG A 711 24.40 8.94 -20.41
CA ARG A 711 25.84 8.97 -20.66
C ARG A 711 26.52 7.62 -20.54
N GLU A 712 26.06 6.76 -19.62
CA GLU A 712 26.55 5.38 -19.52
C GLU A 712 26.27 4.52 -20.76
N LYS A 713 25.34 4.93 -21.63
CA LYS A 713 25.06 4.25 -22.90
C LYS A 713 25.94 4.78 -24.04
N THR A 714 26.35 6.04 -23.99
CA THR A 714 27.07 6.73 -25.08
C THR A 714 28.57 6.70 -24.91
N LEU A 715 29.07 6.80 -23.68
CA LEU A 715 30.51 6.83 -23.39
C LEU A 715 31.10 5.42 -23.36
N LYS A 716 32.32 5.30 -23.91
CA LYS A 716 33.11 4.06 -23.90
C LYS A 716 34.19 4.16 -22.83
N LEU A 717 34.66 3.01 -22.36
CA LEU A 717 35.87 2.94 -21.54
C LEU A 717 37.10 3.23 -22.42
N PRO A 718 38.22 3.72 -21.85
CA PRO A 718 39.48 3.91 -22.56
C PRO A 718 39.89 2.65 -23.34
N ASP A 719 40.46 2.84 -24.53
CA ASP A 719 40.78 1.73 -25.43
C ASP A 719 41.85 0.78 -24.83
N ASP A 720 42.73 1.31 -23.99
CA ASP A 720 43.77 0.62 -23.22
C ASP A 720 43.24 -0.09 -21.96
N THR A 721 41.94 -0.01 -21.66
CA THR A 721 41.34 -0.71 -20.51
C THR A 721 41.55 -2.22 -20.64
N PRO A 722 42.20 -2.90 -19.67
CA PRO A 722 42.41 -4.34 -19.71
C PRO A 722 41.10 -5.12 -19.91
N GLU A 723 41.14 -6.18 -20.72
CA GLU A 723 39.93 -6.92 -21.12
C GLU A 723 39.18 -7.49 -19.91
N GLU A 724 39.88 -7.89 -18.84
CA GLU A 724 39.26 -8.31 -17.59
C GLU A 724 38.45 -7.19 -16.91
N MET A 725 38.97 -5.97 -16.93
CA MET A 725 38.30 -4.78 -16.37
C MET A 725 37.15 -4.35 -17.26
N ARG A 726 37.31 -4.42 -18.58
CA ARG A 726 36.24 -4.21 -19.55
C ARG A 726 35.09 -5.20 -19.30
N LYS A 727 35.38 -6.49 -19.16
CA LYS A 727 34.39 -7.52 -18.78
C LYS A 727 33.77 -7.23 -17.42
N PHE A 728 34.56 -6.83 -16.42
CA PHE A 728 34.05 -6.51 -15.09
C PHE A 728 33.00 -5.39 -15.15
N PHE A 729 33.25 -4.29 -15.87
CA PHE A 729 32.33 -3.14 -15.95
C PHE A 729 31.19 -3.29 -16.97
N THR A 730 31.33 -4.17 -17.98
CA THR A 730 30.29 -4.41 -18.99
C THR A 730 29.34 -5.55 -18.62
N LYS A 731 29.81 -6.55 -17.86
CA LYS A 731 28.97 -7.65 -17.39
C LYS A 731 27.81 -7.07 -16.58
N LYS A 732 26.61 -7.10 -17.15
CA LYS A 732 25.34 -6.88 -16.43
C LYS A 732 25.26 -7.95 -15.35
N TYR A 733 25.88 -7.69 -14.20
CA TYR A 733 25.92 -8.59 -13.02
C TYR A 733 24.51 -8.99 -12.57
N LEU A 734 23.48 -8.25 -12.99
CA LEU A 734 22.07 -8.53 -12.74
C LEU A 734 21.42 -9.56 -13.69
N LYS A 735 21.95 -9.85 -14.88
CA LYS A 735 21.33 -10.89 -15.75
C LYS A 735 21.75 -12.32 -15.38
N ILE A 736 22.95 -12.51 -14.84
CA ILE A 736 23.48 -13.85 -14.55
C ILE A 736 23.01 -14.40 -13.21
N ILE A 737 22.71 -13.56 -12.21
CA ILE A 737 22.09 -14.04 -10.96
C ILE A 737 20.63 -14.46 -11.21
N THR A 738 19.93 -13.80 -12.14
CA THR A 738 18.59 -14.24 -12.55
C THR A 738 18.64 -15.52 -13.40
N ALA A 739 19.66 -15.70 -14.25
CA ALA A 739 19.84 -16.90 -15.06
C ALA A 739 20.29 -18.13 -14.25
N LEU A 740 21.19 -17.95 -13.27
CA LEU A 740 21.67 -19.07 -12.42
C LEU A 740 20.63 -19.51 -11.37
N CYS A 741 19.65 -18.67 -11.04
CA CYS A 741 18.49 -19.10 -10.25
C CYS A 741 17.43 -19.83 -11.09
N SER A 742 17.43 -19.68 -12.43
CA SER A 742 16.54 -20.43 -13.32
C SER A 742 17.13 -21.75 -13.83
N GLU A 743 18.46 -21.92 -13.83
CA GLU A 743 19.11 -23.15 -14.31
C GLU A 743 19.23 -24.27 -13.26
N ASN A 744 18.97 -24.00 -11.98
CA ASN A 744 18.90 -25.03 -10.92
C ASN A 744 17.46 -25.52 -10.63
N SER A 745 16.54 -25.33 -11.58
CA SER A 745 15.16 -25.87 -11.53
C SER A 745 14.77 -26.58 -12.83
N GLN A 746 15.73 -27.35 -13.38
CA GLN A 746 15.48 -28.45 -14.31
C GLN A 746 15.90 -29.77 -13.67
#